data_AF-A0A2G6LSW5-F1
#
_entry.id   AF-A0A2G6LSW5-F1
#
_cell.length_a   1.000
_cell.length_b   1.000
_cell.length_c   1.000
_cell.angle_alpha   90.00
_cell.angle_beta   90.00
_cell.angle_gamma   90.00
#
_symmetry.space_group_name_H-M   'P 1'
#
loop_
_entity.id
_entity.type
_entity.pdbx_description
1 polymer ?
#
loop_
_entity_poly.entity_id
_entity_poly.type
_entity_poly.pdbx_seq_one_letter_code
_entity_poly.pdbx_strand_id
1 'polypeptide(L)'
;MKLKNYIAGQWVEGNGEGIKLHNAVNGELVAISDTQGIDFEQALHYGRTVGYQNLASMSFYDRGQMLKKVALYLLERKKKYYQLSYQTGATHIDSWVDIEGGFGTFFTYSGLAKRMLPNTPFWVDGETQKISANGTHLGTHILTPCEGVSVQINAYNFPVWGMLEKLATSLLAGVPSIVKPSPYSSYLTNEVFKDMIESGFIPDGALQLVCGEPGNILDFVQDGDSVVFTGSAKTGRMLKSLPQIAGQAVRFNMEADSLNCSILGLDAKVGTPEFDLFIKEVRNEMTTKAGQKCTAIRRIIVPENLVGDVQNALSKALDKVTIGSPLDRATRMGAIVGKEQVEVLKDKVNILKSETELIYDGQHELIGADFEKGAFFTPKLFYNDKPFEKNISHDVEAFGPVSTIMPYKDADEAAALAKRGKGSLVGSIVSHDEKFVAETSWKMASQHGRIFVLNRDNAKESTGHGSPLPTLMHGGPGRAGGGEEMGGLDGLHFFLQKTAIQGSPDILTAITKVYTEGAEKKYTDKHPFQYYFEEVEVGTALETAGRTVTDADIVNFSNVSWDHFYAHTDATSLNGTIFDQKVAHGYFILSAAAGLFVSGKKGPVIANYGLEDCAFFKPVYAGDTITVYLTAKEKINRGVKGRNIPSGVVKWLVEVVNQRDEVVCVATILTLVAKKSPFIKMDKKKIQKIINGLSENTKPQWGKMTPQHMVEHLEMTLKYSVGQPEAEKCYTEEEHLEKYQDSLYKHHKMPKEFNAPFLPADGSLPELRHKNLDKAKDAFMEALQEYIVYYKENPFAEHLNFVFGMLNKEMWELLHRKHFTHHFEQFGLI
;
A
#
# COMPACT_ATOMS: atom_id res chain seq x y z
N MET A 1 28.38 -0.06 21.38
CA MET A 1 28.52 -1.05 20.28
C MET A 1 28.83 -0.33 18.98
N LYS A 2 29.60 -0.92 18.05
CA LYS A 2 29.79 -0.34 16.71
C LYS A 2 28.69 -0.85 15.78
N LEU A 3 27.99 0.05 15.10
CA LEU A 3 26.94 -0.30 14.15
C LEU A 3 27.57 -0.95 12.91
N LYS A 4 26.96 -2.02 12.43
CA LYS A 4 27.36 -2.67 11.18
C LYS A 4 26.65 -2.03 9.99
N ASN A 5 27.35 -1.90 8.88
CA ASN A 5 26.78 -1.58 7.57
C ASN A 5 26.36 -2.88 6.88
N TYR A 6 25.43 -2.80 5.93
CA TYR A 6 25.02 -3.94 5.11
C TYR A 6 25.37 -3.66 3.65
N ILE A 7 26.45 -4.28 3.17
CA ILE A 7 27.09 -3.99 1.90
C ILE A 7 27.30 -5.31 1.15
N ALA A 8 26.88 -5.35 -0.12
CA ALA A 8 27.01 -6.53 -0.98
C ALA A 8 26.47 -7.83 -0.34
N GLY A 9 25.36 -7.74 0.40
CA GLY A 9 24.74 -8.87 1.07
C GLY A 9 25.37 -9.27 2.42
N GLN A 10 26.37 -8.53 2.91
CA GLN A 10 27.14 -8.86 4.10
C GLN A 10 27.11 -7.75 5.15
N TRP A 11 27.14 -8.14 6.43
CA TRP A 11 27.29 -7.20 7.54
C TRP A 11 28.76 -6.88 7.80
N VAL A 12 29.15 -5.63 7.61
CA VAL A 12 30.54 -5.17 7.70
C VAL A 12 30.67 -4.00 8.68
N GLU A 13 31.70 -4.02 9.53
CA GLU A 13 32.05 -2.90 10.40
C GLU A 13 33.03 -1.97 9.69
N GLY A 14 32.90 -0.65 9.87
CA GLY A 14 33.95 0.28 9.46
C GLY A 14 35.23 0.07 10.27
N ASN A 15 36.37 0.55 9.77
CA ASN A 15 37.69 0.36 10.41
C ASN A 15 38.25 1.59 11.14
N GLY A 16 37.45 2.66 11.27
CA GLY A 16 37.81 3.92 11.93
C GLY A 16 37.26 4.10 13.36
N GLU A 17 37.45 5.31 13.92
CA GLU A 17 36.93 5.69 15.24
C GLU A 17 35.42 5.99 15.24
N GLY A 18 34.88 6.41 14.08
CA GLY A 18 33.46 6.67 13.89
C GLY A 18 32.89 7.86 14.67
N ILE A 19 31.58 8.06 14.53
CA ILE A 19 30.79 9.08 15.25
C ILE A 19 30.14 8.42 16.45
N LYS A 20 30.22 9.04 17.62
CA LYS A 20 29.57 8.58 18.85
C LYS A 20 28.11 9.02 18.87
N LEU A 21 27.21 8.08 19.13
CA LEU A 21 25.77 8.28 19.21
C LEU A 21 25.34 8.24 20.67
N HIS A 22 24.70 9.30 21.13
CA HIS A 22 24.33 9.46 22.52
C HIS A 22 22.82 9.31 22.74
N ASN A 23 22.44 8.88 23.94
CA ASN A 23 21.07 8.90 24.40
C ASN A 23 20.68 10.36 24.70
N ALA A 24 19.64 10.84 24.03
CA ALA A 24 19.15 12.20 24.13
C ALA A 24 18.67 12.59 25.54
N VAL A 25 18.30 11.62 26.37
CA VAL A 25 17.71 11.84 27.70
C VAL A 25 18.76 12.00 28.78
N ASN A 26 19.87 11.27 28.70
CA ASN A 26 20.87 11.19 29.78
C ASN A 26 22.34 11.35 29.32
N GLY A 27 22.59 11.46 28.02
CA GLY A 27 23.92 11.65 27.44
C GLY A 27 24.80 10.41 27.33
N GLU A 28 24.31 9.23 27.75
CA GLU A 28 25.08 7.99 27.70
C GLU A 28 25.38 7.55 26.26
N LEU A 29 26.53 6.90 26.05
CA LEU A 29 26.89 6.37 24.73
C LEU A 29 26.03 5.15 24.40
N VAL A 30 25.30 5.22 23.28
CA VAL A 30 24.46 4.13 22.75
C VAL A 30 25.27 3.29 21.77
N ALA A 31 25.82 3.95 20.74
CA ALA A 31 26.50 3.28 19.64
C ALA A 31 27.60 4.14 19.02
N ILE A 32 28.35 3.55 18.10
CA ILE A 32 29.33 4.23 17.23
C ILE A 32 28.98 3.86 15.79
N SER A 33 28.81 4.85 14.91
CA SER A 33 28.56 4.65 13.47
C SER A 33 29.81 5.01 12.68
N ASP A 34 30.21 4.17 11.74
CA ASP A 34 31.45 4.35 10.99
C ASP A 34 31.37 3.73 9.60
N THR A 35 31.89 4.48 8.63
CA THR A 35 31.92 4.12 7.22
C THR A 35 33.33 4.09 6.65
N GLN A 36 34.37 4.30 7.47
CA GLN A 36 35.74 4.18 7.01
C GLN A 36 36.03 2.76 6.51
N GLY A 37 36.60 2.64 5.31
CA GLY A 37 36.92 1.36 4.67
C GLY A 37 35.73 0.66 4.01
N ILE A 38 34.54 1.26 3.99
CA ILE A 38 33.39 0.73 3.24
C ILE A 38 33.55 1.02 1.74
N ASP A 39 33.33 0.00 0.91
CA ASP A 39 33.34 0.12 -0.55
C ASP A 39 31.94 0.50 -1.07
N PHE A 40 31.74 1.80 -1.30
CA PHE A 40 30.47 2.32 -1.81
C PHE A 40 30.22 2.03 -3.30
N GLU A 41 31.29 1.89 -4.09
CA GLU A 41 31.17 1.53 -5.50
C GLU A 41 30.64 0.10 -5.62
N GLN A 42 31.19 -0.83 -4.84
CA GLN A 42 30.69 -2.20 -4.75
C GLN A 42 29.23 -2.23 -4.27
N ALA A 43 28.88 -1.39 -3.29
CA ALA A 43 27.49 -1.29 -2.83
C ALA A 43 26.55 -0.93 -3.99
N LEU A 44 26.83 0.17 -4.69
CA LEU A 44 26.02 0.60 -5.83
C LEU A 44 25.99 -0.46 -6.94
N HIS A 45 27.15 -1.04 -7.28
CA HIS A 45 27.27 -2.08 -8.29
C HIS A 45 26.41 -3.32 -7.97
N TYR A 46 26.43 -3.79 -6.73
CA TYR A 46 25.62 -4.94 -6.30
C TYR A 46 24.11 -4.64 -6.38
N GLY A 47 23.70 -3.43 -6.01
CA GLY A 47 22.32 -2.97 -6.19
C GLY A 47 21.91 -3.00 -7.66
N ARG A 48 22.73 -2.44 -8.56
CA ARG A 48 22.41 -2.37 -10.01
C ARG A 48 22.41 -3.73 -10.69
N THR A 49 23.31 -4.64 -10.30
CA THR A 49 23.48 -5.92 -11.01
C THR A 49 22.64 -7.05 -10.44
N VAL A 50 22.48 -7.12 -9.11
CA VAL A 50 21.73 -8.19 -8.44
C VAL A 50 20.38 -7.69 -7.97
N GLY A 51 20.36 -6.57 -7.24
CA GLY A 51 19.13 -5.99 -6.69
C GLY A 51 18.09 -5.63 -7.73
N TYR A 52 18.49 -4.92 -8.78
CA TYR A 52 17.61 -4.53 -9.89
C TYR A 52 17.03 -5.75 -10.60
N GLN A 53 17.86 -6.74 -10.98
CA GLN A 53 17.39 -7.94 -11.66
C GLN A 53 16.34 -8.70 -10.84
N ASN A 54 16.58 -8.86 -9.54
CA ASN A 54 15.70 -9.57 -8.64
C ASN A 54 14.38 -8.81 -8.37
N LEU A 55 14.40 -7.49 -8.27
CA LEU A 55 13.21 -6.68 -8.01
C LEU A 55 12.40 -6.36 -9.28
N ALA A 56 13.06 -5.92 -10.35
CA ALA A 56 12.41 -5.47 -11.58
C ALA A 56 11.73 -6.64 -12.32
N SER A 57 12.18 -7.87 -12.13
CA SER A 57 11.54 -9.07 -12.69
C SER A 57 10.24 -9.48 -11.99
N MET A 58 10.02 -9.03 -10.75
CA MET A 58 8.78 -9.27 -10.02
C MET A 58 7.63 -8.41 -10.58
N SER A 59 6.38 -8.85 -10.41
CA SER A 59 5.24 -7.97 -10.68
C SER A 59 5.04 -6.94 -9.56
N PHE A 60 4.34 -5.83 -9.84
CA PHE A 60 3.93 -4.89 -8.78
C PHE A 60 3.13 -5.57 -7.66
N TYR A 61 2.30 -6.56 -7.99
CA TYR A 61 1.57 -7.35 -7.01
C TYR A 61 2.52 -8.11 -6.07
N ASP A 62 3.55 -8.76 -6.61
CA ASP A 62 4.50 -9.54 -5.81
C ASP A 62 5.34 -8.64 -4.91
N ARG A 63 5.79 -7.48 -5.44
CA ARG A 63 6.48 -6.45 -4.66
C ARG A 63 5.58 -5.89 -3.55
N GLY A 64 4.31 -5.67 -3.83
CA GLY A 64 3.31 -5.31 -2.81
C GLY A 64 3.12 -6.39 -1.73
N GLN A 65 3.13 -7.68 -2.09
CA GLN A 65 3.08 -8.76 -1.09
C GLN A 65 4.36 -8.85 -0.25
N MET A 66 5.53 -8.60 -0.84
CA MET A 66 6.79 -8.50 -0.13
C MET A 66 6.73 -7.43 0.96
N LEU A 67 6.31 -6.19 0.62
CA LEU A 67 6.16 -5.10 1.60
C LEU A 67 5.27 -5.49 2.78
N LYS A 68 4.12 -6.13 2.51
CA LYS A 68 3.21 -6.60 3.56
C LYS A 68 3.84 -7.65 4.48
N LYS A 69 4.57 -8.62 3.91
CA LYS A 69 5.21 -9.68 4.69
C LYS A 69 6.29 -9.11 5.61
N VAL A 70 7.10 -8.18 5.11
CA VAL A 70 8.09 -7.45 5.91
C VAL A 70 7.41 -6.67 7.03
N ALA A 71 6.36 -5.90 6.74
CA ALA A 71 5.65 -5.12 7.75
C ALA A 71 5.05 -5.99 8.87
N LEU A 72 4.48 -7.16 8.55
CA LEU A 72 3.99 -8.11 9.56
C LEU A 72 5.13 -8.65 10.44
N TYR A 73 6.27 -9.00 9.83
CA TYR A 73 7.44 -9.50 10.55
C TYR A 73 7.99 -8.47 11.55
N LEU A 74 8.07 -7.20 11.14
CA LEU A 74 8.51 -6.10 12.00
C LEU A 74 7.50 -5.81 13.12
N LEU A 75 6.20 -5.87 12.82
CA LEU A 75 5.14 -5.60 13.79
C LEU A 75 5.19 -6.57 14.98
N GLU A 76 5.49 -7.86 14.74
CA GLU A 76 5.67 -8.87 15.79
C GLU A 76 6.84 -8.54 16.73
N ARG A 77 7.84 -7.79 16.25
CA ARG A 77 9.07 -7.45 16.96
C ARG A 77 9.09 -6.04 17.54
N LYS A 78 8.01 -5.26 17.37
CA LYS A 78 7.99 -3.81 17.64
C LYS A 78 8.49 -3.39 19.03
N LYS A 79 8.32 -4.23 20.04
CA LYS A 79 8.71 -3.93 21.45
C LYS A 79 10.17 -3.50 21.60
N LYS A 80 11.11 -4.13 20.88
CA LYS A 80 12.53 -3.74 20.97
C LYS A 80 12.84 -2.41 20.30
N TYR A 81 12.11 -2.06 19.24
CA TYR A 81 12.29 -0.77 18.55
C TYR A 81 11.87 0.41 19.43
N TYR A 82 10.81 0.25 20.23
CA TYR A 82 10.39 1.28 21.19
C TYR A 82 11.50 1.58 22.22
N GLN A 83 12.18 0.55 22.72
CA GLN A 83 13.27 0.75 23.70
C GLN A 83 14.42 1.58 23.13
N LEU A 84 14.78 1.36 21.86
CA LEU A 84 15.77 2.18 21.17
C LEU A 84 15.21 3.57 20.87
N SER A 85 13.96 3.68 20.42
CA SER A 85 13.32 4.96 20.09
C SER A 85 13.28 5.92 21.29
N TYR A 86 13.08 5.41 22.51
CA TYR A 86 13.12 6.25 23.71
C TYR A 86 14.48 6.92 23.95
N GLN A 87 15.58 6.30 23.49
CA GLN A 87 16.93 6.88 23.58
C GLN A 87 17.12 8.06 22.60
N THR A 88 16.24 8.21 21.61
CA THR A 88 16.20 9.40 20.72
C THR A 88 15.51 10.58 21.40
N GLY A 89 14.97 10.39 22.61
CA GLY A 89 14.19 11.39 23.33
C GLY A 89 12.69 11.35 22.99
N ALA A 90 12.25 10.50 22.07
CA ALA A 90 10.84 10.37 21.69
C ALA A 90 10.00 9.72 22.81
N THR A 91 8.80 10.27 23.08
CA THR A 91 7.81 9.62 23.96
C THR A 91 7.19 8.39 23.30
N HIS A 92 6.43 7.57 24.03
CA HIS A 92 5.71 6.44 23.45
C HIS A 92 4.83 6.82 22.24
N ILE A 93 4.10 7.94 22.32
CA ILE A 93 3.22 8.37 21.22
C ILE A 93 4.07 8.83 20.02
N ASP A 94 5.15 9.56 20.27
CA ASP A 94 6.09 9.99 19.23
C ASP A 94 6.76 8.79 18.52
N SER A 95 7.16 7.78 19.29
CA SER A 95 7.72 6.53 18.80
C SER A 95 6.69 5.71 18.01
N TRP A 96 5.42 5.73 18.44
CA TRP A 96 4.33 5.07 17.72
C TRP A 96 4.16 5.65 16.31
N VAL A 97 4.23 6.97 16.16
CA VAL A 97 4.18 7.64 14.85
C VAL A 97 5.34 7.21 13.95
N ASP A 98 6.58 7.18 14.46
CA ASP A 98 7.76 6.78 13.67
C ASP A 98 7.75 5.29 13.30
N ILE A 99 7.50 4.42 14.29
CA ILE A 99 7.60 2.96 14.11
C ILE A 99 6.38 2.41 13.38
N GLU A 100 5.19 2.60 13.95
CA GLU A 100 3.97 2.00 13.41
C GLU A 100 3.43 2.79 12.20
N GLY A 101 3.69 4.10 12.12
CA GLY A 101 3.46 4.86 10.90
C GLY A 101 4.32 4.37 9.74
N GLY A 102 5.58 4.03 9.99
CA GLY A 102 6.46 3.38 9.00
C GLY A 102 5.89 2.03 8.50
N PHE A 103 5.46 1.15 9.42
CA PHE A 103 4.86 -0.14 9.05
C PHE A 103 3.53 0.03 8.31
N GLY A 104 2.70 0.98 8.76
CA GLY A 104 1.44 1.37 8.13
C GLY A 104 1.63 1.84 6.69
N THR A 105 2.76 2.48 6.40
CA THR A 105 3.12 2.92 5.04
C THR A 105 3.32 1.71 4.11
N PHE A 106 4.07 0.70 4.53
CA PHE A 106 4.20 -0.56 3.78
C PHE A 106 2.85 -1.27 3.57
N PHE A 107 1.98 -1.31 4.58
CA PHE A 107 0.64 -1.88 4.43
C PHE A 107 -0.22 -1.10 3.42
N THR A 108 -0.12 0.23 3.43
CA THR A 108 -0.85 1.10 2.51
C THR A 108 -0.43 0.85 1.07
N TYR A 109 0.88 0.85 0.80
CA TYR A 109 1.42 0.58 -0.54
C TYR A 109 1.16 -0.84 -1.03
N SER A 110 1.20 -1.85 -0.14
CA SER A 110 0.74 -3.20 -0.46
C SER A 110 -0.73 -3.23 -0.87
N GLY A 111 -1.57 -2.48 -0.15
CA GLY A 111 -3.00 -2.34 -0.46
C GLY A 111 -3.27 -1.61 -1.77
N LEU A 112 -2.48 -0.60 -2.11
CA LEU A 112 -2.52 0.10 -3.40
C LEU A 112 -2.10 -0.84 -4.53
N ALA A 113 -0.96 -1.53 -4.40
CA ALA A 113 -0.47 -2.47 -5.40
C ALA A 113 -1.50 -3.56 -5.73
N LYS A 114 -2.14 -4.14 -4.70
CA LYS A 114 -3.16 -5.17 -4.87
C LYS A 114 -4.44 -4.67 -5.58
N ARG A 115 -4.80 -3.39 -5.39
CA ARG A 115 -6.07 -2.84 -5.87
C ARG A 115 -5.93 -2.15 -7.23
N MET A 116 -4.81 -1.49 -7.47
CA MET A 116 -4.67 -0.48 -8.52
C MET A 116 -3.51 -0.73 -9.51
N LEU A 117 -2.57 -1.64 -9.22
CA LEU A 117 -1.43 -1.89 -10.10
C LEU A 117 -1.57 -3.23 -10.85
N PRO A 118 -0.96 -3.35 -12.05
CA PRO A 118 -1.05 -4.56 -12.85
C PRO A 118 -0.16 -5.69 -12.31
N ASN A 119 -0.32 -6.90 -12.85
CA ASN A 119 0.55 -8.05 -12.51
C ASN A 119 1.75 -8.19 -13.44
N THR A 120 2.20 -7.09 -14.00
CA THR A 120 3.36 -7.01 -14.87
C THR A 120 4.51 -6.32 -14.12
N PRO A 121 5.75 -6.48 -14.59
CA PRO A 121 6.89 -5.75 -14.04
C PRO A 121 6.87 -4.25 -14.40
N PHE A 122 6.12 -3.88 -15.45
CA PHE A 122 5.87 -2.52 -15.93
C PHE A 122 4.40 -2.12 -15.77
N TRP A 123 4.09 -0.83 -15.87
CA TRP A 123 2.74 -0.29 -15.76
C TRP A 123 2.35 0.48 -17.02
N VAL A 124 1.17 0.22 -17.59
CA VAL A 124 0.59 1.01 -18.68
C VAL A 124 -0.04 2.27 -18.11
N ASP A 125 0.47 3.43 -18.51
CA ASP A 125 0.09 4.74 -17.95
C ASP A 125 -0.91 5.47 -18.86
N GLY A 126 -2.16 5.53 -18.41
CA GLY A 126 -3.26 6.18 -19.12
C GLY A 126 -3.85 5.37 -20.28
N GLU A 127 -4.67 6.05 -21.07
CA GLU A 127 -5.38 5.45 -22.21
C GLU A 127 -4.56 5.49 -23.50
N THR A 128 -4.79 4.50 -24.37
CA THR A 128 -4.19 4.47 -25.70
C THR A 128 -4.80 5.56 -26.58
N GLN A 129 -3.93 6.31 -27.26
CA GLN A 129 -4.27 7.44 -28.10
C GLN A 129 -4.32 7.03 -29.58
N LYS A 130 -5.41 7.42 -30.25
CA LYS A 130 -5.53 7.29 -31.71
C LYS A 130 -4.75 8.40 -32.39
N ILE A 131 -3.65 8.04 -33.06
CA ILE A 131 -2.75 8.97 -33.76
C ILE A 131 -2.76 8.78 -35.29
N SER A 132 -3.70 7.99 -35.81
CA SER A 132 -3.96 7.86 -37.25
C SER A 132 -5.45 7.81 -37.57
N ALA A 133 -5.84 8.23 -38.78
CA ALA A 133 -7.24 8.33 -39.20
C ALA A 133 -8.00 7.00 -39.10
N ASN A 134 -7.36 5.91 -39.53
CA ASN A 134 -7.95 4.57 -39.59
C ASN A 134 -7.71 3.74 -38.33
N GLY A 135 -7.02 4.28 -37.31
CA GLY A 135 -6.76 3.55 -36.05
C GLY A 135 -5.73 2.42 -36.15
N THR A 136 -5.02 2.30 -37.27
CA THR A 136 -3.97 1.28 -37.47
C THR A 136 -2.61 1.66 -36.86
N HIS A 137 -2.50 2.89 -36.35
CA HIS A 137 -1.29 3.39 -35.69
C HIS A 137 -1.72 4.22 -34.48
N LEU A 138 -1.29 3.75 -33.31
CA LEU A 138 -1.73 4.22 -31.99
C LEU A 138 -0.50 4.53 -31.14
N GLY A 139 -0.70 5.31 -30.07
CA GLY A 139 0.34 5.61 -29.08
C GLY A 139 -0.16 5.36 -27.67
N THR A 140 0.68 4.81 -26.80
CA THR A 140 0.41 4.64 -25.36
C THR A 140 1.67 4.95 -24.56
N HIS A 141 1.58 4.99 -23.24
CA HIS A 141 2.73 5.13 -22.37
C HIS A 141 2.89 3.91 -21.48
N ILE A 142 4.14 3.52 -21.24
CA ILE A 142 4.49 2.57 -20.19
C ILE A 142 5.44 3.21 -19.20
N LEU A 143 5.39 2.75 -17.96
CA LEU A 143 6.28 3.06 -16.86
C LEU A 143 7.06 1.79 -16.51
N THR A 144 8.37 1.83 -16.66
CA THR A 144 9.27 0.71 -16.35
C THR A 144 10.21 1.06 -15.18
N PRO A 145 10.58 0.10 -14.31
CA PRO A 145 11.60 0.34 -13.28
C PRO A 145 12.87 0.96 -13.88
N CYS A 146 13.42 2.01 -13.26
CA CYS A 146 14.71 2.54 -13.67
C CYS A 146 15.84 1.54 -13.36
N GLU A 147 16.79 1.38 -14.29
CA GLU A 147 17.92 0.43 -14.18
C GLU A 147 19.04 0.96 -13.28
N GLY A 148 18.71 1.31 -12.04
CA GLY A 148 19.65 1.93 -11.12
C GLY A 148 19.35 1.61 -9.66
N VAL A 149 19.95 2.41 -8.79
CA VAL A 149 19.80 2.32 -7.33
C VAL A 149 19.30 3.66 -6.78
N SER A 150 18.38 3.60 -5.83
CA SER A 150 17.95 4.76 -5.05
C SER A 150 18.81 4.94 -3.81
N VAL A 151 19.64 5.98 -3.77
CA VAL A 151 20.39 6.39 -2.58
C VAL A 151 19.51 7.29 -1.71
N GLN A 152 19.09 6.78 -0.55
CA GLN A 152 18.19 7.47 0.37
C GLN A 152 18.97 8.08 1.52
N ILE A 153 19.12 9.41 1.53
CA ILE A 153 19.81 10.15 2.59
C ILE A 153 18.76 10.75 3.52
N ASN A 154 18.65 10.20 4.72
CA ASN A 154 17.54 10.48 5.64
C ASN A 154 17.94 11.39 6.80
N ALA A 155 16.98 12.18 7.28
CA ALA A 155 17.12 13.03 8.46
C ALA A 155 17.05 12.22 9.77
N TYR A 156 17.34 12.90 10.89
CA TYR A 156 17.41 12.27 12.22
C TYR A 156 16.06 12.11 12.92
N ASN A 157 15.03 12.82 12.47
CA ASN A 157 13.75 12.92 13.16
C ASN A 157 12.92 11.63 13.11
N PHE A 158 12.90 10.95 11.95
CA PHE A 158 12.11 9.75 11.71
C PHE A 158 13.00 8.60 11.19
N PRO A 159 13.81 7.96 12.05
CA PRO A 159 14.73 6.90 11.65
C PRO A 159 14.03 5.65 11.10
N VAL A 160 12.76 5.41 11.45
CA VAL A 160 11.98 4.28 10.91
C VAL A 160 11.06 4.74 9.79
N TRP A 161 10.19 5.72 10.04
CA TRP A 161 9.23 6.18 9.04
C TRP A 161 9.93 6.76 7.81
N GLY A 162 10.95 7.60 7.97
CA GLY A 162 11.68 8.21 6.84
C GLY A 162 12.46 7.21 6.00
N MET A 163 12.83 6.05 6.56
CA MET A 163 13.35 4.92 5.78
C MET A 163 12.22 4.21 5.05
N LEU A 164 11.16 3.84 5.77
CA LEU A 164 10.11 2.99 5.21
C LEU A 164 9.19 3.70 4.22
N GLU A 165 8.99 5.01 4.32
CA GLU A 165 8.18 5.75 3.34
C GLU A 165 8.83 5.76 1.96
N LYS A 166 10.14 6.04 1.88
CA LYS A 166 10.91 6.02 0.63
C LYS A 166 11.10 4.62 0.09
N LEU A 167 11.38 3.66 0.97
CA LEU A 167 11.47 2.25 0.58
C LEU A 167 10.15 1.72 0.04
N ALA A 168 9.00 2.20 0.53
CA ALA A 168 7.71 1.72 0.06
C ALA A 168 7.52 2.03 -1.43
N THR A 169 7.88 3.24 -1.87
CA THR A 169 7.79 3.66 -3.26
C THR A 169 8.90 3.05 -4.12
N SER A 170 10.16 3.07 -3.68
CA SER A 170 11.28 2.55 -4.49
C SER A 170 11.19 1.03 -4.68
N LEU A 171 10.95 0.27 -3.61
CA LEU A 171 10.81 -1.17 -3.70
C LEU A 171 9.55 -1.57 -4.45
N LEU A 172 8.44 -0.84 -4.32
CA LEU A 172 7.23 -1.14 -5.11
C LEU A 172 7.45 -0.83 -6.60
N ALA A 173 8.19 0.23 -6.92
CA ALA A 173 8.61 0.55 -8.28
C ALA A 173 9.64 -0.44 -8.86
N GLY A 174 10.20 -1.34 -8.05
CA GLY A 174 11.18 -2.33 -8.49
C GLY A 174 12.62 -1.80 -8.52
N VAL A 175 12.92 -0.73 -7.78
CA VAL A 175 14.24 -0.10 -7.72
C VAL A 175 14.94 -0.43 -6.39
N PRO A 176 16.13 -1.07 -6.41
CA PRO A 176 16.91 -1.35 -5.21
C PRO A 176 17.36 -0.06 -4.52
N SER A 177 17.61 -0.12 -3.21
CA SER A 177 17.90 1.09 -2.43
C SER A 177 19.08 0.93 -1.47
N ILE A 178 19.86 2.00 -1.31
CA ILE A 178 20.86 2.15 -0.24
C ILE A 178 20.32 3.17 0.76
N VAL A 179 20.09 2.73 1.99
CA VAL A 179 19.61 3.60 3.06
C VAL A 179 20.81 4.17 3.82
N LYS A 180 20.87 5.49 3.90
CA LYS A 180 21.85 6.25 4.67
C LYS A 180 21.09 7.08 5.72
N PRO A 181 20.89 6.57 6.94
CA PRO A 181 20.29 7.35 8.01
C PRO A 181 21.23 8.46 8.53
N SER A 182 20.64 9.46 9.18
CA SER A 182 21.41 10.41 9.98
C SER A 182 22.13 9.68 11.12
N PRO A 183 23.41 9.97 11.40
CA PRO A 183 24.14 9.33 12.49
C PRO A 183 23.40 9.41 13.82
N TYR A 184 22.83 10.56 14.19
CA TYR A 184 22.24 10.81 15.52
C TYR A 184 21.19 9.79 16.00
N SER A 185 20.43 9.19 15.09
CA SER A 185 19.39 8.20 15.43
C SER A 185 19.52 6.88 14.64
N SER A 186 20.66 6.66 13.97
CA SER A 186 20.86 5.51 13.08
C SER A 186 20.85 4.14 13.76
N TYR A 187 21.04 4.06 15.08
CA TYR A 187 20.93 2.79 15.82
C TYR A 187 19.53 2.17 15.73
N LEU A 188 18.48 2.99 15.66
CA LEU A 188 17.10 2.50 15.49
C LEU A 188 16.86 2.03 14.05
N THR A 189 17.31 2.79 13.05
CA THR A 189 17.27 2.36 11.64
C THR A 189 18.02 1.04 11.46
N ASN A 190 19.20 0.89 12.06
CA ASN A 190 20.04 -0.30 11.96
C ASN A 190 19.33 -1.56 12.49
N GLU A 191 18.70 -1.45 13.66
CA GLU A 191 17.98 -2.58 14.27
C GLU A 191 16.74 -3.00 13.46
N VAL A 192 15.98 -2.03 12.94
CA VAL A 192 14.81 -2.32 12.07
C VAL A 192 15.26 -2.92 10.75
N PHE A 193 16.28 -2.34 10.11
CA PHE A 193 16.84 -2.83 8.85
C PHE A 193 17.38 -4.26 8.99
N LYS A 194 18.02 -4.57 10.13
CA LYS A 194 18.49 -5.92 10.42
C LYS A 194 17.36 -6.94 10.39
N ASP A 195 16.25 -6.65 11.05
CA ASP A 195 15.07 -7.52 11.03
C ASP A 195 14.42 -7.61 9.64
N MET A 196 14.51 -6.54 8.83
CA MET A 196 14.05 -6.60 7.43
C MET A 196 14.84 -7.63 6.63
N ILE A 197 16.17 -7.66 6.77
CA ILE A 197 17.03 -8.65 6.12
C ILE A 197 16.78 -10.06 6.69
N GLU A 198 16.72 -10.20 8.02
CA GLU A 198 16.47 -11.50 8.69
C GLU A 198 15.09 -12.10 8.38
N SER A 199 14.13 -11.29 7.90
CA SER A 199 12.83 -11.78 7.47
C SER A 199 12.88 -12.73 6.27
N GLY A 200 13.93 -12.63 5.43
CA GLY A 200 14.10 -13.44 4.21
C GLY A 200 13.07 -13.18 3.11
N PHE A 201 12.27 -12.10 3.21
CA PHE A 201 11.28 -11.74 2.19
C PHE A 201 11.81 -10.80 1.11
N ILE A 202 12.92 -10.12 1.39
CA ILE A 202 13.53 -9.12 0.51
C ILE A 202 14.59 -9.83 -0.35
N PRO A 203 14.54 -9.71 -1.69
CA PRO A 203 15.53 -10.34 -2.55
C PRO A 203 16.94 -9.83 -2.33
N ASP A 204 17.93 -10.67 -2.64
CA ASP A 204 19.34 -10.31 -2.59
C ASP A 204 19.63 -9.05 -3.43
N GLY A 205 20.43 -8.14 -2.87
CA GLY A 205 20.80 -6.86 -3.49
C GLY A 205 19.73 -5.78 -3.49
N ALA A 206 18.49 -6.09 -3.09
CA ALA A 206 17.39 -5.11 -3.09
C ALA A 206 17.61 -3.96 -2.07
N LEU A 207 18.29 -4.25 -0.95
CA LEU A 207 18.54 -3.28 0.12
C LEU A 207 19.98 -3.33 0.62
N GLN A 208 20.50 -2.14 0.92
CA GLN A 208 21.78 -1.94 1.60
C GLN A 208 21.67 -0.80 2.63
N LEU A 209 22.59 -0.80 3.60
CA LEU A 209 22.58 0.15 4.72
C LEU A 209 23.98 0.71 4.98
N VAL A 210 24.05 2.04 5.11
CA VAL A 210 25.27 2.80 5.40
C VAL A 210 25.05 3.67 6.65
N CYS A 211 25.58 3.24 7.79
CA CYS A 211 25.51 3.95 9.08
C CYS A 211 26.82 4.69 9.36
N GLY A 212 26.84 6.00 9.11
CA GLY A 212 27.96 6.90 9.43
C GLY A 212 27.99 8.11 8.51
N GLU A 213 29.17 8.64 8.21
CA GLU A 213 29.33 9.68 7.20
C GLU A 213 29.00 9.11 5.79
N PRO A 214 28.42 9.92 4.88
CA PRO A 214 28.11 9.45 3.53
C PRO A 214 29.36 9.17 2.69
N GLY A 215 30.54 9.71 3.08
CA GLY A 215 31.78 9.55 2.35
C GLY A 215 31.65 10.02 0.90
N ASN A 216 32.14 9.20 -0.04
CA ASN A 216 32.12 9.45 -1.48
C ASN A 216 31.04 8.63 -2.21
N ILE A 217 29.98 8.15 -1.53
CA ILE A 217 28.93 7.34 -2.17
C ILE A 217 28.33 8.00 -3.42
N LEU A 218 28.18 9.32 -3.41
CA LEU A 218 27.62 10.09 -4.53
C LEU A 218 28.61 10.33 -5.68
N ASP A 219 29.89 9.95 -5.54
CA ASP A 219 30.85 10.05 -6.64
C ASP A 219 30.67 8.89 -7.64
N PHE A 220 29.97 7.82 -7.22
CA PHE A 220 29.77 6.60 -8.01
C PHE A 220 28.34 6.43 -8.53
N VAL A 221 27.46 7.43 -8.35
CA VAL A 221 26.12 7.40 -8.97
C VAL A 221 26.23 7.62 -10.48
N GLN A 222 25.31 7.04 -11.24
CA GLN A 222 25.28 7.06 -12.70
C GLN A 222 23.86 7.26 -13.23
N ASP A 223 23.70 7.31 -14.55
CA ASP A 223 22.38 7.36 -15.17
C ASP A 223 21.49 6.19 -14.72
N GLY A 224 20.18 6.45 -14.58
CA GLY A 224 19.22 5.48 -14.04
C GLY A 224 19.17 5.42 -12.50
N ASP A 225 20.19 5.88 -11.78
CA ASP A 225 20.12 6.04 -10.33
C ASP A 225 19.22 7.21 -9.92
N SER A 226 18.87 7.21 -8.63
CA SER A 226 18.19 8.32 -7.98
C SER A 226 18.77 8.63 -6.61
N VAL A 227 18.67 9.89 -6.19
CA VAL A 227 19.01 10.35 -4.85
C VAL A 227 17.76 10.97 -4.22
N VAL A 228 17.40 10.47 -3.05
CA VAL A 228 16.23 10.95 -2.29
C VAL A 228 16.72 11.50 -0.96
N PHE A 229 16.83 12.83 -0.88
CA PHE A 229 17.40 13.53 0.26
C PHE A 229 16.33 14.17 1.14
N THR A 230 16.42 13.93 2.45
CA THR A 230 15.70 14.70 3.48
C THR A 230 16.71 15.31 4.45
N GLY A 231 16.68 16.62 4.64
CA GLY A 231 17.55 17.31 5.60
C GLY A 231 17.59 18.82 5.40
N SER A 232 18.68 19.48 5.80
CA SER A 232 18.74 20.95 5.67
C SER A 232 18.75 21.42 4.21
N ALA A 233 18.15 22.58 3.95
CA ALA A 233 18.12 23.16 2.61
C ALA A 233 19.53 23.50 2.09
N LYS A 234 20.46 23.84 3.00
CA LYS A 234 21.87 24.09 2.67
C LYS A 234 22.55 22.82 2.17
N THR A 235 22.41 21.70 2.89
CA THR A 235 22.99 20.41 2.52
C THR A 235 22.37 19.90 1.22
N GLY A 236 21.04 19.93 1.10
CA GLY A 236 20.35 19.45 -0.09
C GLY A 236 20.78 20.19 -1.36
N ARG A 237 20.90 21.52 -1.32
CA ARG A 237 21.40 22.31 -2.47
C ARG A 237 22.85 21.98 -2.83
N MET A 238 23.70 21.76 -1.82
CA MET A 238 25.08 21.35 -2.05
C MET A 238 25.14 19.98 -2.75
N LEU A 239 24.40 18.99 -2.24
CA LEU A 239 24.36 17.65 -2.84
C LEU A 239 23.79 17.70 -4.26
N LYS A 240 22.67 18.40 -4.48
CA LYS A 240 22.06 18.56 -5.81
C LYS A 240 23.00 19.20 -6.83
N SER A 241 23.94 20.02 -6.38
CA SER A 241 24.94 20.71 -7.22
C SER A 241 26.20 19.89 -7.51
N LEU A 242 26.32 18.66 -6.98
CA LEU A 242 27.50 17.84 -7.23
C LEU A 242 27.68 17.55 -8.72
N PRO A 243 28.90 17.66 -9.27
CA PRO A 243 29.15 17.43 -10.69
C PRO A 243 28.70 16.06 -11.18
N GLN A 244 28.82 15.03 -10.35
CA GLN A 244 28.40 13.67 -10.70
C GLN A 244 26.88 13.59 -10.91
N ILE A 245 26.09 14.19 -10.03
CA ILE A 245 24.62 14.22 -10.14
C ILE A 245 24.19 14.95 -11.42
N ALA A 246 24.77 16.11 -11.69
CA ALA A 246 24.44 16.90 -12.89
C ALA A 246 24.93 16.23 -14.19
N GLY A 247 26.17 15.73 -14.19
CA GLY A 247 26.80 15.13 -15.37
C GLY A 247 26.16 13.82 -15.82
N GLN A 248 25.63 13.04 -14.88
CA GLN A 248 24.92 11.78 -15.13
C GLN A 248 23.39 11.95 -15.22
N ALA A 249 22.88 13.19 -15.10
CA ALA A 249 21.45 13.50 -15.05
C ALA A 249 20.67 12.66 -14.02
N VAL A 250 21.29 12.40 -12.87
CA VAL A 250 20.72 11.59 -11.78
C VAL A 250 19.46 12.28 -11.26
N ARG A 251 18.38 11.50 -11.10
CA ARG A 251 17.13 12.03 -10.54
C ARG A 251 17.36 12.39 -9.07
N PHE A 252 17.05 13.63 -8.69
CA PHE A 252 17.30 14.14 -7.33
C PHE A 252 16.01 14.69 -6.72
N ASN A 253 15.48 13.97 -5.72
CA ASN A 253 14.38 14.45 -4.89
C ASN A 253 14.93 15.11 -3.64
N MET A 254 14.40 16.28 -3.29
CA MET A 254 14.83 17.07 -2.15
C MET A 254 13.62 17.47 -1.29
N GLU A 255 13.59 16.96 -0.07
CA GLU A 255 12.77 17.46 1.02
C GLU A 255 13.68 18.24 1.99
N ALA A 256 13.32 19.48 2.27
CA ALA A 256 14.13 20.39 3.06
C ALA A 256 13.35 21.18 4.12
N ASP A 257 14.07 22.03 4.86
CA ASP A 257 13.55 23.00 5.83
C ASP A 257 12.24 23.65 5.37
N SER A 258 11.26 23.79 6.27
CA SER A 258 9.93 24.29 5.92
C SER A 258 9.31 25.12 7.04
N LEU A 259 8.92 26.36 6.71
CA LEU A 259 8.18 27.22 7.64
C LEU A 259 6.67 27.04 7.48
N ASN A 260 6.17 25.88 7.89
CA ASN A 260 4.74 25.56 7.81
C ASN A 260 3.91 26.55 8.61
N CYS A 261 2.70 26.84 8.13
CA CYS A 261 1.80 27.79 8.78
C CYS A 261 0.49 27.15 9.22
N SER A 262 -0.15 27.73 10.24
CA SER A 262 -1.55 27.46 10.57
C SER A 262 -2.32 28.76 10.64
N ILE A 263 -3.44 28.84 9.94
CA ILE A 263 -4.31 30.01 9.80
C ILE A 263 -5.58 29.77 10.62
N LEU A 264 -5.87 30.67 11.55
CA LEU A 264 -7.16 30.71 12.25
C LEU A 264 -8.15 31.53 11.42
N GLY A 265 -9.32 30.97 11.09
CA GLY A 265 -10.36 31.67 10.30
C GLY A 265 -10.98 32.86 11.03
N LEU A 266 -11.57 33.78 10.26
CA LEU A 266 -12.24 34.98 10.80
C LEU A 266 -13.48 34.66 11.65
N ASP A 267 -14.10 33.51 11.41
CA ASP A 267 -15.25 32.97 12.16
C ASP A 267 -14.84 32.29 13.48
N ALA A 268 -13.58 31.86 13.59
CA ALA A 268 -13.07 31.06 14.70
C ALA A 268 -12.67 31.93 15.90
N LYS A 269 -13.68 32.46 16.60
CA LYS A 269 -13.53 33.34 17.78
C LYS A 269 -13.46 32.54 19.08
N VAL A 270 -13.00 33.18 20.16
CA VAL A 270 -13.04 32.60 21.51
C VAL A 270 -14.46 32.06 21.81
N GLY A 271 -14.53 30.80 22.25
CA GLY A 271 -15.78 30.09 22.53
C GLY A 271 -16.35 29.30 21.35
N THR A 272 -15.77 29.39 20.14
CA THR A 272 -16.10 28.47 19.05
C THR A 272 -15.26 27.19 19.14
N PRO A 273 -15.78 26.04 18.65
CA PRO A 273 -14.99 24.82 18.51
C PRO A 273 -13.71 25.02 17.70
N GLU A 274 -13.74 25.82 16.65
CA GLU A 274 -12.60 26.06 15.77
C GLU A 274 -11.44 26.75 16.49
N PHE A 275 -11.72 27.69 17.39
CA PHE A 275 -10.69 28.32 18.21
C PHE A 275 -10.00 27.30 19.12
N ASP A 276 -10.78 26.47 19.82
CA ASP A 276 -10.23 25.42 20.70
C ASP A 276 -9.42 24.37 19.91
N LEU A 277 -9.91 23.99 18.72
CA LEU A 277 -9.20 23.10 17.80
C LEU A 277 -7.88 23.70 17.33
N PHE A 278 -7.86 24.99 16.98
CA PHE A 278 -6.64 25.68 16.54
C PHE A 278 -5.58 25.70 17.64
N ILE A 279 -5.95 26.09 18.87
CA ILE A 279 -5.02 26.11 20.01
C ILE A 279 -4.47 24.71 20.29
N LYS A 280 -5.34 23.70 20.27
CA LYS A 280 -4.94 22.30 20.47
C LYS A 280 -3.96 21.83 19.39
N GLU A 281 -4.24 22.13 18.12
CA GLU A 281 -3.43 21.70 16.99
C GLU A 281 -2.05 22.37 17.00
N VAL A 282 -2.01 23.69 17.20
CA VAL A 282 -0.74 24.44 17.31
C VAL A 282 0.11 23.92 18.47
N ARG A 283 -0.48 23.72 19.66
CA ARG A 283 0.23 23.13 20.81
C ARG A 283 0.78 21.73 20.48
N ASN A 284 -0.05 20.86 19.89
CA ASN A 284 0.38 19.51 19.54
C ASN A 284 1.56 19.54 18.55
N GLU A 285 1.48 20.35 17.50
CA GLU A 285 2.54 20.44 16.49
C GLU A 285 3.85 21.03 17.02
N MET A 286 3.78 21.96 17.99
CA MET A 286 4.97 22.45 18.69
C MET A 286 5.61 21.38 19.59
N THR A 287 4.84 20.43 20.12
CA THR A 287 5.29 19.56 21.23
C THR A 287 5.52 18.11 20.84
N THR A 288 4.82 17.58 19.83
CA THR A 288 5.06 16.25 19.28
C THR A 288 6.49 16.17 18.76
N LYS A 289 7.25 15.17 19.21
CA LYS A 289 8.69 15.01 18.97
C LYS A 289 9.52 16.26 19.32
N ALA A 290 9.10 17.02 20.32
CA ALA A 290 9.69 18.30 20.67
C ALA A 290 9.81 19.25 19.47
N GLY A 291 8.81 19.24 18.58
CA GLY A 291 8.76 20.08 17.38
C GLY A 291 9.76 19.70 16.28
N GLN A 292 10.44 18.55 16.38
CA GLN A 292 11.40 18.06 15.38
C GLN A 292 10.71 17.36 14.20
N LYS A 293 9.63 17.93 13.68
CA LYS A 293 8.97 17.46 12.46
C LYS A 293 9.19 18.49 11.37
N CYS A 294 9.53 18.04 10.16
CA CYS A 294 9.59 18.88 8.97
C CYS A 294 8.23 19.54 8.69
N THR A 295 7.14 18.89 9.10
CA THR A 295 5.76 19.36 9.02
C THR A 295 5.27 20.09 10.27
N ALA A 296 6.10 20.42 11.27
CA ALA A 296 5.63 21.15 12.45
C ALA A 296 5.23 22.58 12.10
N ILE A 297 4.18 23.12 12.76
CA ILE A 297 3.77 24.51 12.61
C ILE A 297 4.90 25.41 13.12
N ARG A 298 5.34 26.37 12.29
CA ARG A 298 6.36 27.38 12.64
C ARG A 298 5.78 28.80 12.68
N ARG A 299 4.72 29.04 11.91
CA ARG A 299 4.06 30.33 11.73
C ARG A 299 2.57 30.22 12.05
N ILE A 300 2.08 31.03 12.96
CA ILE A 300 0.70 31.01 13.46
C ILE A 300 0.05 32.31 12.99
N ILE A 301 -0.79 32.22 11.97
CA ILE A 301 -1.42 33.35 11.29
C ILE A 301 -2.83 33.52 11.84
N VAL A 302 -3.11 34.65 12.50
CA VAL A 302 -4.38 34.86 13.24
C VAL A 302 -4.99 36.22 12.94
N PRO A 303 -6.33 36.37 13.03
CA PRO A 303 -6.96 37.68 12.84
C PRO A 303 -6.37 38.70 13.81
N GLU A 304 -6.13 39.93 13.34
CA GLU A 304 -5.43 40.96 14.13
C GLU A 304 -6.09 41.25 15.49
N ASN A 305 -7.41 41.09 15.57
CA ASN A 305 -8.20 41.28 16.78
C ASN A 305 -8.19 40.07 17.75
N LEU A 306 -7.60 38.94 17.37
CA LEU A 306 -7.53 37.71 18.18
C LEU A 306 -6.10 37.36 18.65
N VAL A 307 -5.10 38.18 18.33
CA VAL A 307 -3.68 37.94 18.69
C VAL A 307 -3.52 37.68 20.19
N GLY A 308 -4.05 38.58 21.04
CA GLY A 308 -3.93 38.46 22.49
C GLY A 308 -4.66 37.24 23.05
N ASP A 309 -5.83 36.91 22.51
CA ASP A 309 -6.60 35.72 22.92
C ASP A 309 -5.85 34.43 22.59
N VAL A 310 -5.30 34.33 21.38
CA VAL A 310 -4.51 33.17 20.94
C VAL A 310 -3.23 33.05 21.76
N GLN A 311 -2.49 34.15 21.97
CA GLN A 311 -1.30 34.16 22.81
C GLN A 311 -1.61 33.61 24.21
N ASN A 312 -2.63 34.16 24.87
CA ASN A 312 -3.01 33.75 26.23
C ASN A 312 -3.46 32.30 26.30
N ALA A 313 -4.28 31.84 25.35
CA ALA A 313 -4.78 30.47 25.32
C ALA A 313 -3.66 29.46 25.02
N LEU A 314 -2.78 29.78 24.07
CA LEU A 314 -1.67 28.92 23.68
C LEU A 314 -0.61 28.82 24.78
N SER A 315 -0.21 29.93 25.42
CA SER A 315 0.72 29.90 26.56
C SER A 315 0.21 29.01 27.68
N LYS A 316 -1.07 29.17 28.09
CA LYS A 316 -1.70 28.32 29.11
C LYS A 316 -1.76 26.85 28.69
N ALA A 317 -1.92 26.58 27.40
CA ALA A 317 -1.95 25.23 26.87
C ALA A 317 -0.55 24.58 26.86
N LEU A 318 0.50 25.36 26.61
CA LEU A 318 1.91 24.93 26.65
C LEU A 318 2.42 24.71 28.08
N ASP A 319 1.99 25.51 29.06
CA ASP A 319 2.35 25.33 30.48
C ASP A 319 1.91 23.97 31.03
N LYS A 320 0.85 23.39 30.47
CA LYS A 320 0.32 22.08 30.88
C LYS A 320 1.10 20.89 30.29
N VAL A 321 2.05 21.14 29.40
CA VAL A 321 2.81 20.09 28.72
C VAL A 321 3.92 19.62 29.66
N THR A 322 3.82 18.38 30.11
CA THR A 322 4.84 17.73 30.93
C THR A 322 6.04 17.32 30.08
N ILE A 323 7.23 17.77 30.49
CA ILE A 323 8.49 17.51 29.79
C ILE A 323 9.35 16.57 30.66
N GLY A 324 10.00 15.58 30.06
CA GLY A 324 10.86 14.69 30.83
C GLY A 324 11.27 13.41 30.13
N SER A 325 11.65 12.42 30.93
CA SER A 325 12.05 11.11 30.42
C SER A 325 10.87 10.41 29.76
N PRO A 326 11.04 9.83 28.56
CA PRO A 326 9.99 9.09 27.86
C PRO A 326 9.60 7.78 28.55
N LEU A 327 10.38 7.32 29.53
CA LEU A 327 10.04 6.17 30.37
C LEU A 327 8.97 6.49 31.43
N ASP A 328 8.76 7.77 31.73
CA ASP A 328 7.68 8.20 32.62
C ASP A 328 6.36 8.36 31.82
N ARG A 329 5.29 7.71 32.29
CA ARG A 329 3.97 7.75 31.64
C ARG A 329 3.32 9.13 31.69
N ALA A 330 3.72 9.99 32.61
CA ALA A 330 3.23 11.35 32.71
C ALA A 330 3.82 12.27 31.63
N THR A 331 4.99 11.94 31.08
CA THR A 331 5.67 12.74 30.05
C THR A 331 4.80 12.87 28.79
N ARG A 332 4.73 14.09 28.24
CA ARG A 332 4.02 14.39 26.99
C ARG A 332 4.94 14.96 25.91
N MET A 333 6.04 15.59 26.30
CA MET A 333 7.12 15.99 25.40
C MET A 333 8.45 15.47 25.92
N GLY A 334 9.24 14.85 25.05
CA GLY A 334 10.56 14.35 25.40
C GLY A 334 11.69 15.32 25.02
N ALA A 335 12.86 14.77 24.66
CA ALA A 335 14.05 15.56 24.33
C ALA A 335 14.20 15.81 22.82
N ILE A 336 15.00 16.84 22.48
CA ILE A 336 15.63 17.00 21.17
C ILE A 336 16.63 15.85 20.97
N VAL A 337 16.89 15.44 19.72
CA VAL A 337 17.65 14.21 19.42
C VAL A 337 19.08 14.18 20.00
N GLY A 338 19.65 15.36 20.30
CA GLY A 338 21.00 15.48 20.82
C GLY A 338 21.33 16.91 21.25
N LYS A 339 22.39 17.06 22.06
CA LYS A 339 22.83 18.36 22.59
C LYS A 339 23.35 19.31 21.51
N GLU A 340 23.99 18.78 20.47
CA GLU A 340 24.43 19.60 19.34
C GLU A 340 23.23 20.29 18.66
N GLN A 341 22.11 19.57 18.50
CA GLN A 341 20.88 20.11 17.92
C GLN A 341 20.21 21.13 18.87
N VAL A 342 20.37 20.98 20.19
CA VAL A 342 19.94 22.00 21.16
C VAL A 342 20.72 23.30 20.98
N GLU A 343 22.04 23.24 20.81
CA GLU A 343 22.86 24.45 20.58
C GLU A 343 22.51 25.12 19.24
N VAL A 344 22.35 24.34 18.17
CA VAL A 344 21.87 24.86 16.87
C VAL A 344 20.50 25.53 17.03
N LEU A 345 19.59 24.94 17.81
CA LEU A 345 18.28 25.52 18.08
C LEU A 345 18.36 26.83 18.87
N LYS A 346 19.23 26.91 19.89
CA LYS A 346 19.48 28.15 20.66
C LYS A 346 19.97 29.27 19.75
N ASP A 347 20.87 28.98 18.81
CA ASP A 347 21.34 29.96 17.83
C ASP A 347 20.20 30.49 16.96
N LYS A 348 19.31 29.61 16.48
CA LYS A 348 18.14 30.03 15.70
C LYS A 348 17.17 30.88 16.52
N VAL A 349 16.96 30.54 17.78
CA VAL A 349 16.15 31.34 18.72
C VAL A 349 16.75 32.73 18.94
N ASN A 350 18.07 32.83 19.06
CA ASN A 350 18.75 34.13 19.20
C ASN A 350 18.63 34.98 17.93
N ILE A 351 18.68 34.35 16.75
CA ILE A 351 18.45 35.05 15.48
C ILE A 351 16.99 35.55 15.41
N LEU A 352 15.99 34.75 15.80
CA LEU A 352 14.58 35.19 15.79
C LEU A 352 14.32 36.43 16.66
N LYS A 353 15.01 36.52 17.82
CA LYS A 353 14.91 37.67 18.74
C LYS A 353 15.34 39.02 18.14
N SER A 354 16.02 39.03 16.98
CA SER A 354 16.51 40.29 16.38
C SER A 354 15.39 41.18 15.84
N GLU A 355 14.29 40.60 15.37
CA GLU A 355 13.14 41.36 14.82
C GLU A 355 11.79 40.97 15.45
N THR A 356 11.72 39.87 16.21
CA THR A 356 10.49 39.38 16.86
C THR A 356 10.58 39.40 18.37
N GLU A 357 9.44 39.59 19.02
CA GLU A 357 9.33 39.60 20.48
C GLU A 357 9.14 38.18 21.01
N LEU A 358 9.91 37.77 22.01
CA LEU A 358 9.69 36.51 22.71
C LEU A 358 8.57 36.70 23.75
N ILE A 359 7.36 36.27 23.42
CA ILE A 359 6.14 36.48 24.22
C ILE A 359 5.82 35.31 25.17
N TYR A 360 6.48 34.16 24.98
CA TYR A 360 6.41 33.03 25.91
C TYR A 360 7.74 32.28 25.92
N ASP A 361 8.30 32.08 27.11
CA ASP A 361 9.48 31.26 27.36
C ASP A 361 9.16 30.25 28.45
N GLY A 362 8.83 29.01 28.05
CA GLY A 362 8.33 27.98 28.97
C GLY A 362 9.26 27.74 30.16
N GLN A 363 8.71 27.81 31.36
CA GLN A 363 9.39 27.53 32.63
C GLN A 363 8.91 26.18 33.16
N HIS A 364 9.49 25.09 32.65
CA HIS A 364 9.07 23.71 32.97
C HIS A 364 10.10 23.00 33.83
N GLU A 365 9.63 22.30 34.86
CA GLU A 365 10.41 21.28 35.56
C GLU A 365 10.40 19.97 34.76
N LEU A 366 11.53 19.26 34.76
CA LEU A 366 11.63 17.97 34.09
C LEU A 366 11.21 16.82 35.01
N ILE A 367 10.47 15.86 34.46
CA ILE A 367 10.09 14.64 35.17
C ILE A 367 11.08 13.51 34.83
N GLY A 368 11.76 12.97 35.85
CA GLY A 368 12.66 11.82 35.68
C GLY A 368 13.86 12.07 34.76
N ALA A 369 14.23 13.34 34.56
CA ALA A 369 15.30 13.76 33.66
C ALA A 369 15.98 15.05 34.17
N ASP A 370 17.04 15.47 33.49
CA ASP A 370 17.90 16.59 33.92
C ASP A 370 18.33 17.43 32.71
N PHE A 371 18.25 18.76 32.81
CA PHE A 371 18.56 19.69 31.72
C PHE A 371 20.05 19.69 31.35
N GLU A 372 20.93 19.46 32.32
CA GLU A 372 22.38 19.44 32.10
C GLU A 372 22.83 18.13 31.46
N LYS A 373 22.16 17.01 31.76
CA LYS A 373 22.50 15.69 31.21
C LYS A 373 21.84 15.42 29.86
N GLY A 374 20.56 15.75 29.72
CA GLY A 374 19.78 15.50 28.51
C GLY A 374 19.78 16.66 27.51
N ALA A 375 19.13 16.45 26.38
CA ALA A 375 18.94 17.41 25.30
C ALA A 375 17.52 18.02 25.35
N PHE A 376 17.12 18.54 26.50
CA PHE A 376 15.79 19.10 26.70
C PHE A 376 15.71 20.58 26.27
N PHE A 377 14.55 20.98 25.74
CA PHE A 377 14.28 22.35 25.34
C PHE A 377 12.82 22.72 25.62
N THR A 378 12.57 23.87 26.26
CA THR A 378 11.22 24.31 26.59
C THR A 378 10.56 25.07 25.44
N PRO A 379 9.23 24.99 25.27
CA PRO A 379 8.53 25.65 24.18
C PRO A 379 8.72 27.18 24.21
N LYS A 380 8.86 27.79 23.03
CA LYS A 380 9.02 29.25 22.86
C LYS A 380 8.05 29.78 21.83
N LEU A 381 7.39 30.89 22.16
CA LEU A 381 6.46 31.57 21.27
C LEU A 381 6.96 32.98 21.02
N PHE A 382 7.08 33.34 19.75
CA PHE A 382 7.43 34.67 19.30
C PHE A 382 6.21 35.42 18.76
N TYR A 383 6.29 36.74 18.72
CA TYR A 383 5.32 37.59 18.07
C TYR A 383 6.00 38.47 17.02
N ASN A 384 5.45 38.46 15.80
CA ASN A 384 5.79 39.38 14.75
C ASN A 384 4.58 40.30 14.51
N ASP A 385 4.64 41.51 15.03
CA ASP A 385 3.62 42.56 14.93
C ASP A 385 3.47 43.12 13.52
N LYS A 386 4.53 43.06 12.69
CA LYS A 386 4.56 43.59 11.33
C LYS A 386 5.06 42.55 10.33
N PRO A 387 4.29 41.47 10.10
CA PRO A 387 4.76 40.29 9.36
C PRO A 387 4.97 40.53 7.86
N PHE A 388 4.56 41.68 7.32
CA PHE A 388 4.91 42.11 5.96
C PHE A 388 6.23 42.88 5.89
N GLU A 389 6.67 43.51 6.98
CA GLU A 389 7.91 44.30 7.05
C GLU A 389 9.08 43.47 7.64
N LYS A 390 8.83 42.79 8.76
CA LYS A 390 9.82 41.99 9.50
C LYS A 390 9.90 40.58 8.92
N ASN A 391 11.06 40.23 8.36
CA ASN A 391 11.21 39.01 7.55
C ASN A 391 11.74 37.82 8.34
N ILE A 392 12.33 38.02 9.53
CA ILE A 392 13.07 36.95 10.20
C ILE A 392 12.24 35.68 10.45
N SER A 393 10.96 35.83 10.82
CA SER A 393 10.03 34.71 11.04
C SER A 393 9.61 33.99 9.76
N HIS A 394 9.96 34.53 8.59
CA HIS A 394 9.76 33.95 7.27
C HIS A 394 11.06 33.40 6.67
N ASP A 395 12.21 33.61 7.30
CA ASP A 395 13.52 33.21 6.77
C ASP A 395 14.29 32.23 7.68
N VAL A 396 13.97 32.19 8.98
CA VAL A 396 14.68 31.38 9.95
C VAL A 396 13.77 30.30 10.52
N GLU A 397 14.13 29.04 10.29
CA GLU A 397 13.52 27.91 10.96
C GLU A 397 14.30 27.55 12.23
N ALA A 398 13.60 27.52 13.36
CA ALA A 398 14.05 26.94 14.62
C ALA A 398 13.45 25.53 14.73
N PHE A 399 14.24 24.50 14.42
CA PHE A 399 13.80 23.10 14.35
C PHE A 399 13.63 22.47 15.74
N GLY A 400 12.60 22.91 16.47
CA GLY A 400 12.28 22.49 17.83
C GLY A 400 10.90 23.02 18.25
N PRO A 401 10.58 23.13 19.55
CA PRO A 401 9.25 23.55 20.00
C PRO A 401 9.12 25.10 19.96
N VAL A 402 9.31 25.68 18.78
CA VAL A 402 9.35 27.13 18.55
C VAL A 402 8.38 27.53 17.44
N SER A 403 7.60 28.59 17.67
CA SER A 403 6.67 29.15 16.67
C SER A 403 6.52 30.65 16.82
N THR A 404 6.02 31.34 15.77
CA THR A 404 5.79 32.79 15.77
C THR A 404 4.34 33.11 15.41
N ILE A 405 3.64 33.90 16.23
CA ILE A 405 2.32 34.48 15.96
C ILE A 405 2.46 35.71 15.05
N MET A 406 1.56 35.86 14.09
CA MET A 406 1.47 37.01 13.20
C MET A 406 0.00 37.38 12.87
N PRO A 407 -0.35 38.68 12.86
CA PRO A 407 -1.69 39.16 12.56
C PRO A 407 -1.97 39.21 11.05
N TYR A 408 -3.25 39.09 10.67
CA TYR A 408 -3.78 39.34 9.33
C TYR A 408 -5.21 39.92 9.38
N LYS A 409 -5.69 40.50 8.27
CA LYS A 409 -7.03 41.11 8.20
C LYS A 409 -8.08 40.30 7.45
N ASP A 410 -7.70 39.70 6.32
CA ASP A 410 -8.62 38.99 5.43
C ASP A 410 -7.96 37.76 4.76
N ALA A 411 -8.72 37.04 3.94
CA ALA A 411 -8.24 35.85 3.23
C ALA A 411 -7.04 36.15 2.30
N ASP A 412 -6.97 37.35 1.72
CA ASP A 412 -5.85 37.76 0.86
C ASP A 412 -4.57 37.93 1.66
N GLU A 413 -4.62 38.64 2.79
CA GLU A 413 -3.48 38.79 3.67
C GLU A 413 -3.05 37.45 4.29
N ALA A 414 -3.99 36.61 4.72
CA ALA A 414 -3.68 35.28 5.26
C ALA A 414 -2.92 34.41 4.24
N ALA A 415 -3.42 34.34 3.00
CA ALA A 415 -2.76 33.61 1.94
C ALA A 415 -1.41 34.24 1.54
N ALA A 416 -1.32 35.57 1.50
CA ALA A 416 -0.07 36.28 1.22
C ALA A 416 1.00 35.98 2.28
N LEU A 417 0.64 36.02 3.57
CA LEU A 417 1.51 35.64 4.68
C LEU A 417 1.93 34.18 4.59
N ALA A 418 1.00 33.26 4.32
CA ALA A 418 1.32 31.85 4.15
C ALA A 418 2.42 31.64 3.09
N LYS A 419 2.33 32.33 1.95
CA LYS A 419 3.33 32.28 0.87
C LYS A 419 4.69 32.87 1.23
N ARG A 420 4.81 33.70 2.26
CA ARG A 420 6.11 34.28 2.68
C ARG A 420 7.10 33.24 3.21
N GLY A 421 6.65 32.02 3.51
CA GLY A 421 7.55 30.87 3.78
C GLY A 421 8.41 30.46 2.59
N LYS A 422 8.15 31.01 1.38
CA LYS A 422 8.87 30.75 0.12
C LYS A 422 8.82 29.28 -0.30
N GLY A 423 7.64 28.67 -0.13
CA GLY A 423 7.41 27.25 -0.37
C GLY A 423 7.51 26.44 0.93
N SER A 424 6.47 25.68 1.26
CA SER A 424 6.35 24.92 2.50
C SER A 424 5.76 23.53 2.23
N LEU A 425 6.04 22.59 3.12
CA LEU A 425 5.49 21.24 3.04
C LEU A 425 3.98 21.25 3.28
N VAL A 426 3.54 21.94 4.34
CA VAL A 426 2.13 22.00 4.71
C VAL A 426 1.71 23.37 5.22
N GLY A 427 0.47 23.76 4.94
CA GLY A 427 -0.23 24.84 5.63
C GLY A 427 -1.60 24.37 6.11
N SER A 428 -2.07 24.85 7.26
CA SER A 428 -3.42 24.56 7.74
C SER A 428 -4.33 25.76 7.82
N ILE A 429 -5.63 25.50 7.71
CA ILE A 429 -6.70 26.46 7.93
C ILE A 429 -7.69 25.85 8.93
N VAL A 430 -7.97 26.55 10.02
CA VAL A 430 -8.93 26.13 11.04
C VAL A 430 -10.10 27.10 11.04
N SER A 431 -11.22 26.68 10.43
CA SER A 431 -12.39 27.53 10.16
C SER A 431 -13.59 26.66 9.76
N HIS A 432 -14.81 27.11 10.09
CA HIS A 432 -16.06 26.51 9.59
C HIS A 432 -16.67 27.30 8.43
N ASP A 433 -16.11 28.46 8.09
CA ASP A 433 -16.52 29.27 6.93
C ASP A 433 -15.95 28.69 5.63
N GLU A 434 -16.80 27.98 4.89
CA GLU A 434 -16.46 27.35 3.61
C GLU A 434 -15.90 28.34 2.57
N LYS A 435 -16.39 29.59 2.55
CA LYS A 435 -15.94 30.60 1.57
C LYS A 435 -14.52 31.05 1.91
N PHE A 436 -14.27 31.36 3.18
CA PHE A 436 -12.94 31.74 3.65
C PHE A 436 -11.93 30.61 3.40
N VAL A 437 -12.31 29.36 3.72
CA VAL A 437 -11.46 28.18 3.49
C VAL A 437 -11.15 28.00 2.02
N ALA A 438 -12.17 28.00 1.15
CA ALA A 438 -12.00 27.80 -0.28
C ALA A 438 -11.10 28.89 -0.89
N GLU A 439 -11.38 30.16 -0.58
CA GLU A 439 -10.65 31.32 -1.06
C GLU A 439 -9.19 31.32 -0.61
N THR A 440 -8.93 31.13 0.68
CA THR A 440 -7.57 31.10 1.23
C THR A 440 -6.78 29.92 0.66
N SER A 441 -7.41 28.74 0.54
CA SER A 441 -6.76 27.51 0.08
C SER A 441 -6.18 27.65 -1.32
N TRP A 442 -6.99 28.06 -2.31
CA TRP A 442 -6.51 28.15 -3.69
C TRP A 442 -5.44 29.25 -3.84
N LYS A 443 -5.56 30.36 -3.10
CA LYS A 443 -4.60 31.49 -3.12
C LYS A 443 -3.22 31.14 -2.55
N MET A 444 -3.13 30.12 -1.68
CA MET A 444 -1.87 29.69 -1.05
C MET A 444 -1.31 28.36 -1.60
N ALA A 445 -2.12 27.54 -2.29
CA ALA A 445 -1.77 26.19 -2.72
C ALA A 445 -0.50 26.10 -3.55
N SER A 446 -0.22 27.07 -4.43
CA SER A 446 1.01 27.06 -5.26
C SER A 446 2.33 27.16 -4.48
N GLN A 447 2.27 27.39 -3.17
CA GLN A 447 3.43 27.44 -2.27
C GLN A 447 3.38 26.38 -1.17
N HIS A 448 2.45 25.43 -1.21
CA HIS A 448 2.31 24.39 -0.18
C HIS A 448 2.06 23.04 -0.85
N GLY A 449 2.82 22.00 -0.49
CA GLY A 449 2.54 20.67 -1.03
C GLY A 449 1.26 20.04 -0.47
N ARG A 450 0.88 20.42 0.75
CA ARG A 450 -0.37 19.99 1.38
C ARG A 450 -1.09 21.16 2.06
N ILE A 451 -2.40 21.23 1.90
CA ILE A 451 -3.27 22.08 2.71
C ILE A 451 -4.11 21.19 3.61
N PHE A 452 -4.08 21.45 4.92
CA PHE A 452 -4.84 20.73 5.92
C PHE A 452 -5.95 21.62 6.50
N VAL A 453 -7.21 21.27 6.24
CA VAL A 453 -8.38 22.01 6.76
C VAL A 453 -8.97 21.29 7.95
N LEU A 454 -9.13 21.99 9.07
CA LEU A 454 -9.69 21.44 10.30
C LEU A 454 -10.91 22.24 10.76
N ASN A 455 -11.98 21.54 11.13
CA ASN A 455 -13.16 22.15 11.75
C ASN A 455 -13.86 21.15 12.67
N ARG A 456 -14.95 21.57 13.31
CA ARG A 456 -15.75 20.71 14.21
C ARG A 456 -16.25 19.41 13.58
N ASP A 457 -16.43 19.36 12.26
CA ASP A 457 -17.05 18.23 11.56
C ASP A 457 -16.03 17.10 11.30
N ASN A 458 -14.77 17.44 11.01
CA ASN A 458 -13.73 16.45 10.70
C ASN A 458 -12.73 16.18 11.84
N ALA A 459 -12.71 17.01 12.90
CA ALA A 459 -11.70 16.94 13.95
C ALA A 459 -11.60 15.61 14.70
N LYS A 460 -12.69 14.82 14.76
CA LYS A 460 -12.72 13.53 15.47
C LYS A 460 -11.94 12.42 14.74
N GLU A 461 -11.84 12.52 13.42
CA GLU A 461 -11.18 11.52 12.56
C GLU A 461 -9.93 12.10 11.88
N SER A 462 -9.62 13.37 12.17
CA SER A 462 -8.43 14.05 11.67
C SER A 462 -7.14 13.32 12.04
N THR A 463 -6.25 13.22 11.05
CA THR A 463 -4.90 12.69 11.22
C THR A 463 -3.90 13.73 11.72
N GLY A 464 -4.32 15.01 11.75
CA GLY A 464 -3.51 16.16 12.18
C GLY A 464 -2.63 16.76 11.08
N HIS A 465 -2.17 17.97 11.33
CA HIS A 465 -1.31 18.75 10.46
C HIS A 465 0.02 18.05 10.16
N GLY A 466 0.68 17.53 11.20
CA GLY A 466 2.03 17.01 11.11
C GLY A 466 2.16 15.53 10.73
N SER A 467 1.09 14.89 10.27
CA SER A 467 1.08 13.46 9.90
C SER A 467 0.93 13.30 8.37
N PRO A 468 2.04 13.13 7.62
CA PRO A 468 1.97 12.81 6.20
C PRO A 468 1.28 11.46 5.98
N LEU A 469 0.28 11.41 5.11
CA LEU A 469 -0.42 10.18 4.77
C LEU A 469 0.17 9.57 3.51
N PRO A 470 0.46 8.24 3.47
CA PRO A 470 1.08 7.62 2.30
C PRO A 470 0.33 7.75 0.98
N THR A 471 -0.99 7.98 1.04
CA THR A 471 -1.86 8.18 -0.13
C THR A 471 -1.92 9.63 -0.59
N LEU A 472 -1.34 10.56 0.14
CA LEU A 472 -1.32 11.99 -0.19
C LEU A 472 0.12 12.44 -0.41
N MET A 473 0.31 13.49 -1.22
CA MET A 473 1.64 13.99 -1.50
C MET A 473 2.29 14.57 -0.23
N HIS A 474 3.56 14.24 -0.03
CA HIS A 474 4.44 14.82 0.97
C HIS A 474 5.63 15.47 0.25
N GLY A 475 5.81 16.77 0.43
CA GLY A 475 6.73 17.54 -0.40
C GLY A 475 6.27 18.98 -0.48
N GLY A 476 6.96 19.81 -1.26
CA GLY A 476 6.58 21.20 -1.40
C GLY A 476 7.55 22.01 -2.26
N PRO A 477 7.07 23.10 -2.86
CA PRO A 477 7.89 23.93 -3.75
C PRO A 477 8.95 24.72 -3.00
N GLY A 478 9.85 25.37 -3.74
CA GLY A 478 10.75 26.40 -3.21
C GLY A 478 11.65 25.90 -2.08
N ARG A 479 11.53 26.51 -0.89
CA ARG A 479 12.37 26.21 0.27
C ARG A 479 12.23 24.77 0.74
N ALA A 480 11.03 24.21 0.71
CA ALA A 480 10.75 22.83 1.06
C ALA A 480 11.43 21.81 0.12
N GLY A 481 11.99 22.27 -1.00
CA GLY A 481 12.97 21.56 -1.81
C GLY A 481 12.53 21.27 -3.24
N GLY A 482 11.24 21.43 -3.54
CA GLY A 482 10.64 21.16 -4.85
C GLY A 482 10.47 19.67 -5.14
N GLY A 483 10.72 18.81 -4.15
CA GLY A 483 10.50 17.37 -4.24
C GLY A 483 9.07 16.96 -3.90
N GLU A 484 8.72 15.76 -4.33
CA GLU A 484 7.46 15.08 -4.07
C GLU A 484 7.73 13.63 -3.69
N GLU A 485 7.20 13.22 -2.55
CA GLU A 485 7.27 11.89 -1.97
C GLU A 485 5.84 11.42 -1.63
N MET A 486 5.69 10.13 -1.37
CA MET A 486 4.39 9.51 -1.11
C MET A 486 3.39 9.72 -2.27
N GLY A 487 2.22 10.34 -2.06
CA GLY A 487 1.27 10.63 -3.15
C GLY A 487 0.52 9.39 -3.68
N GLY A 488 0.50 8.29 -2.93
CA GLY A 488 -0.09 7.04 -3.42
C GLY A 488 0.69 6.51 -4.62
N LEU A 489 0.02 6.34 -5.77
CA LEU A 489 0.71 5.80 -6.96
C LEU A 489 1.66 6.82 -7.61
N ASP A 490 1.42 8.12 -7.43
CA ASP A 490 2.22 9.17 -8.07
C ASP A 490 3.68 9.14 -7.59
N GLY A 491 3.94 8.79 -6.32
CA GLY A 491 5.31 8.65 -5.80
C GLY A 491 6.14 7.54 -6.43
N LEU A 492 5.51 6.61 -7.17
CA LEU A 492 6.26 5.60 -7.94
C LEU A 492 6.88 6.22 -9.20
N HIS A 493 6.29 7.28 -9.76
CA HIS A 493 6.73 7.87 -11.03
C HIS A 493 8.19 8.34 -10.97
N PHE A 494 8.64 8.85 -9.82
CA PHE A 494 10.03 9.26 -9.63
C PHE A 494 11.04 8.12 -9.84
N PHE A 495 10.63 6.87 -9.62
CA PHE A 495 11.45 5.67 -9.76
C PHE A 495 11.20 4.89 -11.06
N LEU A 496 10.25 5.35 -11.89
CA LEU A 496 9.86 4.71 -13.14
C LEU A 496 10.27 5.57 -14.34
N GLN A 497 10.68 4.94 -15.44
CA GLN A 497 10.89 5.58 -16.72
C GLN A 497 9.61 5.54 -17.54
N LYS A 498 9.05 6.71 -17.83
CA LYS A 498 7.92 6.84 -18.76
C LYS A 498 8.42 6.79 -20.20
N THR A 499 7.82 5.91 -20.99
CA THR A 499 8.19 5.70 -22.40
C THR A 499 6.93 5.67 -23.25
N ALA A 500 6.89 6.54 -24.27
CA ALA A 500 5.84 6.48 -25.28
C ALA A 500 6.12 5.32 -26.25
N ILE A 501 5.15 4.42 -26.38
CA ILE A 501 5.19 3.29 -27.30
C ILE A 501 4.16 3.53 -28.39
N GLN A 502 4.61 3.46 -29.64
CA GLN A 502 3.76 3.62 -30.82
C GLN A 502 3.77 2.32 -31.63
N GLY A 503 2.63 1.98 -32.21
CA GLY A 503 2.51 0.73 -32.95
C GLY A 503 1.11 0.47 -33.49
N SER A 504 0.95 -0.67 -34.15
CA SER A 504 -0.38 -1.18 -34.48
C SER A 504 -1.10 -1.67 -33.22
N PRO A 505 -2.43 -1.77 -33.24
CA PRO A 505 -3.19 -2.33 -32.13
C PRO A 505 -2.68 -3.69 -31.63
N ASP A 506 -2.29 -4.60 -32.54
CA ASP A 506 -1.77 -5.92 -32.18
C ASP A 506 -0.43 -5.84 -31.44
N ILE A 507 0.48 -5.00 -31.94
CA ILE A 507 1.79 -4.81 -31.32
C ILE A 507 1.64 -4.15 -29.95
N LEU A 508 0.78 -3.14 -29.81
CA LEU A 508 0.49 -2.54 -28.51
C LEU A 508 -0.14 -3.54 -27.55
N THR A 509 -1.06 -4.39 -28.02
CA THR A 509 -1.64 -5.47 -27.21
C THR A 509 -0.57 -6.44 -26.72
N ALA A 510 0.37 -6.83 -27.60
CA ALA A 510 1.45 -7.75 -27.27
C ALA A 510 2.44 -7.15 -26.26
N ILE A 511 2.78 -5.86 -26.39
CA ILE A 511 3.69 -5.13 -25.50
C ILE A 511 3.04 -4.91 -24.13
N THR A 512 1.85 -4.30 -24.12
CA THR A 512 1.19 -3.83 -22.89
C THR A 512 0.52 -4.95 -22.09
N LYS A 513 0.24 -6.10 -22.72
CA LYS A 513 -0.61 -7.17 -22.17
C LYS A 513 -2.04 -6.70 -21.85
N VAL A 514 -2.48 -5.62 -22.50
CA VAL A 514 -3.84 -5.08 -22.44
C VAL A 514 -4.37 -5.05 -23.87
N TYR A 515 -5.56 -5.59 -24.10
CA TYR A 515 -6.19 -5.56 -25.41
C TYR A 515 -6.38 -4.12 -25.86
N THR A 516 -5.83 -3.79 -27.02
CA THR A 516 -6.00 -2.50 -27.66
C THR A 516 -7.08 -2.61 -28.72
N GLU A 517 -8.04 -1.69 -28.71
CA GLU A 517 -9.11 -1.67 -29.72
C GLU A 517 -8.55 -1.62 -31.14
N GLY A 518 -9.15 -2.43 -32.02
CA GLY A 518 -8.67 -2.65 -33.39
C GLY A 518 -7.63 -3.77 -33.53
N ALA A 519 -7.19 -4.40 -32.43
CA ALA A 519 -6.35 -5.60 -32.49
C ALA A 519 -7.17 -6.83 -32.91
N GLU A 520 -6.51 -7.79 -33.53
CA GLU A 520 -7.10 -9.04 -33.98
C GLU A 520 -7.72 -9.80 -32.79
N LYS A 521 -9.01 -10.12 -32.93
CA LYS A 521 -9.77 -10.88 -31.95
C LYS A 521 -9.51 -12.37 -32.14
N LYS A 522 -9.21 -13.09 -31.05
CA LYS A 522 -8.94 -14.54 -31.08
C LYS A 522 -10.18 -15.31 -30.65
N TYR A 523 -10.99 -15.74 -31.60
CA TYR A 523 -12.21 -16.49 -31.32
C TYR A 523 -11.93 -17.92 -30.84
N THR A 524 -12.72 -18.40 -29.88
CA THR A 524 -12.55 -19.73 -29.28
C THR A 524 -13.85 -20.53 -29.27
N ASP A 525 -13.76 -21.83 -29.56
CA ASP A 525 -14.92 -22.75 -29.51
C ASP A 525 -15.49 -22.91 -28.09
N LYS A 526 -14.65 -22.77 -27.06
CA LYS A 526 -15.06 -22.81 -25.66
C LYS A 526 -15.45 -21.41 -25.21
N HIS A 527 -16.66 -21.28 -24.65
CA HIS A 527 -17.15 -20.00 -24.13
C HIS A 527 -16.16 -19.36 -23.13
N PRO A 528 -15.79 -18.06 -23.27
CA PRO A 528 -14.74 -17.45 -22.47
C PRO A 528 -14.95 -17.51 -20.94
N PHE A 529 -16.19 -17.39 -20.47
CA PHE A 529 -16.55 -17.55 -19.04
C PHE A 529 -16.36 -18.96 -18.46
N GLN A 530 -15.94 -19.94 -19.26
CA GLN A 530 -15.64 -21.30 -18.81
C GLN A 530 -14.13 -21.53 -18.58
N TYR A 531 -13.28 -20.53 -18.82
CA TYR A 531 -11.85 -20.57 -18.52
C TYR A 531 -11.56 -20.16 -17.07
N TYR A 532 -10.60 -20.84 -16.43
CA TYR A 532 -10.03 -20.35 -15.18
C TYR A 532 -9.15 -19.12 -15.46
N PHE A 533 -8.87 -18.32 -14.43
CA PHE A 533 -8.11 -17.08 -14.56
C PHE A 533 -6.77 -17.24 -15.30
N GLU A 534 -6.04 -18.33 -15.05
CA GLU A 534 -4.77 -18.64 -15.71
C GLU A 534 -4.94 -18.98 -17.20
N GLU A 535 -6.08 -19.55 -17.59
CA GLU A 535 -6.36 -20.03 -18.94
C GLU A 535 -6.90 -18.93 -19.87
N VAL A 536 -7.33 -17.79 -19.32
CA VAL A 536 -7.77 -16.65 -20.14
C VAL A 536 -6.55 -15.98 -20.78
N GLU A 537 -6.56 -15.83 -22.10
CA GLU A 537 -5.56 -15.03 -22.81
C GLU A 537 -6.17 -13.69 -23.22
N VAL A 538 -5.40 -12.60 -23.09
CA VAL A 538 -5.83 -11.27 -23.55
C VAL A 538 -6.04 -11.31 -25.07
N GLY A 539 -7.16 -10.74 -25.53
CA GLY A 539 -7.62 -10.82 -26.92
C GLY A 539 -8.51 -12.03 -27.23
N THR A 540 -8.65 -13.00 -26.31
CA THR A 540 -9.65 -14.08 -26.45
C THR A 540 -11.04 -13.48 -26.57
N ALA A 541 -11.79 -13.86 -27.60
CA ALA A 541 -13.07 -13.24 -27.94
C ALA A 541 -14.20 -14.27 -28.11
N LEU A 542 -15.41 -13.80 -27.84
CA LEU A 542 -16.67 -14.47 -28.19
C LEU A 542 -17.47 -13.51 -29.07
N GLU A 543 -17.94 -14.03 -30.20
CA GLU A 543 -19.04 -13.45 -30.96
C GLU A 543 -20.34 -14.14 -30.54
N THR A 544 -21.35 -13.36 -30.16
CA THR A 544 -22.66 -13.90 -29.78
C THR A 544 -23.56 -14.12 -30.99
N ALA A 545 -24.66 -14.85 -30.80
CA ALA A 545 -25.77 -14.76 -31.74
C ALA A 545 -26.36 -13.34 -31.76
N GLY A 546 -27.01 -12.97 -32.86
CA GLY A 546 -27.75 -11.71 -32.98
C GLY A 546 -29.10 -11.76 -32.26
N ARG A 547 -29.52 -10.63 -31.67
CA ARG A 547 -30.86 -10.43 -31.11
C ARG A 547 -31.52 -9.21 -31.73
N THR A 548 -32.66 -9.39 -32.38
CA THR A 548 -33.48 -8.28 -32.87
C THR A 548 -34.21 -7.61 -31.72
N VAL A 549 -34.03 -6.30 -31.59
CA VAL A 549 -34.74 -5.45 -30.62
C VAL A 549 -36.11 -5.11 -31.18
N THR A 550 -37.16 -5.27 -30.39
CA THR A 550 -38.55 -5.04 -30.82
C THR A 550 -39.20 -3.90 -30.03
N ASP A 551 -40.31 -3.34 -30.52
CA ASP A 551 -41.08 -2.36 -29.75
C ASP A 551 -41.58 -2.95 -28.41
N ALA A 552 -41.89 -4.25 -28.39
CA ALA A 552 -42.26 -4.96 -27.17
C ALA A 552 -41.11 -5.01 -26.14
N ASP A 553 -39.86 -5.15 -26.59
CA ASP A 553 -38.70 -5.06 -25.69
C ASP A 553 -38.61 -3.67 -25.04
N ILE A 554 -38.78 -2.61 -25.83
CA ILE A 554 -38.73 -1.21 -25.37
C ILE A 554 -39.83 -0.97 -24.33
N VAL A 555 -41.07 -1.37 -24.63
CA VAL A 555 -42.22 -1.23 -23.73
C VAL A 555 -42.02 -2.05 -22.44
N ASN A 556 -41.62 -3.30 -22.57
CA ASN A 556 -41.40 -4.18 -21.41
C ASN A 556 -40.27 -3.65 -20.53
N PHE A 557 -39.19 -3.17 -21.13
CA PHE A 557 -38.08 -2.60 -20.37
C PHE A 557 -38.48 -1.30 -19.67
N SER A 558 -39.23 -0.41 -20.33
CA SER A 558 -39.83 0.76 -19.67
C SER A 558 -40.64 0.36 -18.43
N ASN A 559 -41.50 -0.65 -18.54
CA ASN A 559 -42.34 -1.08 -17.44
C ASN A 559 -41.56 -1.71 -16.28
N VAL A 560 -40.53 -2.53 -16.57
CA VAL A 560 -39.75 -3.21 -15.52
C VAL A 560 -38.70 -2.32 -14.87
N SER A 561 -38.06 -1.44 -15.64
CA SER A 561 -37.05 -0.49 -15.14
C SER A 561 -37.68 0.78 -14.56
N TRP A 562 -38.94 1.03 -14.89
CA TRP A 562 -39.66 2.28 -14.64
C TRP A 562 -39.12 3.50 -15.41
N ASP A 563 -38.25 3.27 -16.38
CA ASP A 563 -37.76 4.33 -17.27
C ASP A 563 -38.75 4.57 -18.42
N HIS A 564 -39.64 5.53 -18.20
CA HIS A 564 -40.59 6.02 -19.19
C HIS A 564 -40.13 7.29 -19.90
N PHE A 565 -38.81 7.53 -19.99
CA PHE A 565 -38.25 8.67 -20.74
C PHE A 565 -38.84 8.75 -22.15
N TYR A 566 -39.23 9.96 -22.56
CA TYR A 566 -40.07 10.19 -23.73
C TYR A 566 -39.48 9.62 -25.04
N ALA A 567 -38.15 9.58 -25.16
CA ALA A 567 -37.48 9.03 -26.34
C ALA A 567 -37.72 7.53 -26.55
N HIS A 568 -38.19 6.82 -25.52
CA HIS A 568 -38.50 5.38 -25.57
C HIS A 568 -40.01 5.12 -25.67
N THR A 569 -40.85 6.05 -25.21
CA THR A 569 -42.27 5.79 -24.94
C THR A 569 -43.23 6.65 -25.76
N ASP A 570 -42.81 7.84 -26.20
CA ASP A 570 -43.67 8.81 -26.89
C ASP A 570 -43.10 9.21 -28.25
N ALA A 571 -43.70 8.65 -29.30
CA ALA A 571 -43.32 8.95 -30.69
C ALA A 571 -43.65 10.41 -31.11
N THR A 572 -44.48 11.13 -30.36
CA THR A 572 -44.90 12.50 -30.70
C THR A 572 -43.97 13.58 -30.13
N SER A 573 -43.12 13.22 -29.17
CA SER A 573 -42.22 14.15 -28.45
C SER A 573 -40.76 14.12 -28.93
N LEU A 574 -40.50 13.68 -30.17
CA LEU A 574 -39.14 13.54 -30.71
C LEU A 574 -38.63 14.77 -31.47
N ASN A 575 -39.51 15.75 -31.73
CA ASN A 575 -39.14 16.96 -32.45
C ASN A 575 -38.08 17.78 -31.68
N GLY A 576 -37.00 18.18 -32.36
CA GLY A 576 -35.86 18.85 -31.74
C GLY A 576 -34.85 17.92 -31.06
N THR A 577 -35.04 16.60 -31.14
CA THR A 577 -34.06 15.61 -30.69
C THR A 577 -33.25 15.03 -31.85
N ILE A 578 -32.28 14.19 -31.54
CA ILE A 578 -31.46 13.46 -32.51
C ILE A 578 -32.11 12.16 -33.01
N PHE A 579 -33.32 11.84 -32.55
CA PHE A 579 -33.99 10.55 -32.82
C PHE A 579 -35.14 10.71 -33.80
N ASP A 580 -35.19 9.84 -34.81
CA ASP A 580 -36.23 9.86 -35.84
C ASP A 580 -37.51 9.10 -35.41
N GLN A 581 -37.37 8.19 -34.45
CA GLN A 581 -38.44 7.36 -33.89
C GLN A 581 -38.06 6.91 -32.47
N LYS A 582 -38.98 6.23 -31.77
CA LYS A 582 -38.71 5.69 -30.44
C LYS A 582 -37.47 4.77 -30.49
N VAL A 583 -36.55 4.97 -29.58
CA VAL A 583 -35.31 4.19 -29.47
C VAL A 583 -35.37 3.23 -28.30
N ALA A 584 -34.57 2.17 -28.33
CA ALA A 584 -34.38 1.31 -27.18
C ALA A 584 -33.55 2.00 -26.09
N HIS A 585 -33.81 1.66 -24.82
CA HIS A 585 -33.02 2.15 -23.69
C HIS A 585 -31.57 1.69 -23.80
N GLY A 586 -30.62 2.57 -23.50
CA GLY A 586 -29.22 2.18 -23.38
C GLY A 586 -29.03 1.04 -22.37
N TYR A 587 -29.70 1.13 -21.22
CA TYR A 587 -29.67 0.08 -20.19
C TYR A 587 -30.34 -1.23 -20.65
N PHE A 588 -31.33 -1.16 -21.53
CA PHE A 588 -31.87 -2.37 -22.17
C PHE A 588 -30.82 -3.01 -23.08
N ILE A 589 -30.13 -2.23 -23.92
CA ILE A 589 -29.08 -2.73 -24.82
C ILE A 589 -27.99 -3.45 -24.00
N LEU A 590 -27.55 -2.84 -22.90
CA LEU A 590 -26.56 -3.44 -22.00
C LEU A 590 -27.08 -4.74 -21.34
N SER A 591 -28.35 -4.73 -20.88
CA SER A 591 -28.99 -5.91 -20.28
C SER A 591 -29.15 -7.05 -21.30
N ALA A 592 -29.56 -6.71 -22.52
CA ALA A 592 -29.69 -7.63 -23.63
C ALA A 592 -28.33 -8.20 -24.05
N ALA A 593 -27.28 -7.37 -24.07
CA ALA A 593 -25.92 -7.80 -24.34
C ALA A 593 -25.45 -8.81 -23.28
N ALA A 594 -25.64 -8.53 -21.99
CA ALA A 594 -25.34 -9.48 -20.92
C ALA A 594 -26.08 -10.81 -21.08
N GLY A 595 -27.36 -10.77 -21.47
CA GLY A 595 -28.13 -11.97 -21.79
C GLY A 595 -27.55 -12.80 -22.94
N LEU A 596 -26.79 -12.19 -23.85
CA LEU A 596 -26.15 -12.87 -24.99
C LEU A 596 -24.78 -13.47 -24.65
N PHE A 597 -23.94 -12.76 -23.89
CA PHE A 597 -22.56 -13.22 -23.63
C PHE A 597 -22.34 -13.94 -22.29
N VAL A 598 -23.30 -13.91 -21.36
CA VAL A 598 -23.14 -14.59 -20.06
C VAL A 598 -23.49 -16.08 -20.21
N SER A 599 -22.59 -16.95 -19.78
CA SER A 599 -22.85 -18.39 -19.73
C SER A 599 -23.77 -18.75 -18.56
N GLY A 600 -24.91 -19.40 -18.84
CA GLY A 600 -25.82 -19.90 -17.80
C GLY A 600 -25.33 -21.14 -17.03
N LYS A 601 -24.20 -21.75 -17.41
CA LYS A 601 -23.65 -22.94 -16.74
C LYS A 601 -22.68 -22.54 -15.63
N LYS A 602 -22.74 -23.21 -14.46
CA LYS A 602 -21.76 -23.03 -13.38
C LYS A 602 -20.34 -23.26 -13.91
N GLY A 603 -19.47 -22.27 -13.74
CA GLY A 603 -18.11 -22.27 -14.25
C GLY A 603 -17.14 -21.53 -13.32
N PRO A 604 -15.94 -21.16 -13.81
CA PRO A 604 -14.94 -20.43 -13.03
C PRO A 604 -15.31 -18.98 -12.73
N VAL A 605 -16.23 -18.37 -13.50
CA VAL A 605 -16.76 -17.04 -13.17
C VAL A 605 -17.52 -17.10 -11.84
N ILE A 606 -17.06 -16.33 -10.86
CA ILE A 606 -17.65 -16.24 -9.51
C ILE A 606 -18.72 -15.15 -9.49
N ALA A 607 -18.38 -13.96 -9.99
CA ALA A 607 -19.27 -12.81 -10.00
C ALA A 607 -18.91 -11.84 -11.14
N ASN A 608 -19.92 -11.32 -11.83
CA ASN A 608 -19.78 -10.11 -12.63
C ASN A 608 -20.27 -8.94 -11.75
N TYR A 609 -19.36 -8.12 -11.25
CA TYR A 609 -19.64 -7.22 -10.12
C TYR A 609 -19.42 -5.74 -10.43
N GLY A 610 -18.88 -5.41 -11.60
CA GLY A 610 -18.55 -4.04 -11.93
C GLY A 610 -18.59 -3.76 -13.42
N LEU A 611 -18.73 -2.48 -13.74
CA LEU A 611 -18.82 -1.96 -15.09
C LEU A 611 -18.10 -0.60 -15.12
N GLU A 612 -17.24 -0.43 -16.12
CA GLU A 612 -16.38 0.73 -16.37
C GLU A 612 -16.58 1.20 -17.82
N ASP A 613 -16.28 2.47 -18.11
CA ASP A 613 -16.20 3.05 -19.46
C ASP A 613 -17.40 2.75 -20.38
N CYS A 614 -18.63 2.81 -19.85
CA CYS A 614 -19.82 2.52 -20.63
C CYS A 614 -20.30 3.76 -21.39
N ALA A 615 -20.40 3.61 -22.71
CA ALA A 615 -20.84 4.67 -23.61
C ALA A 615 -21.77 4.13 -24.70
N PHE A 616 -22.75 4.96 -25.10
CA PHE A 616 -23.70 4.69 -26.18
C PHE A 616 -23.45 5.67 -27.33
N PHE A 617 -23.08 5.16 -28.50
CA PHE A 617 -22.64 5.99 -29.63
C PHE A 617 -23.71 6.19 -30.70
N LYS A 618 -24.60 5.20 -30.86
CA LYS A 618 -25.65 5.19 -31.88
C LYS A 618 -26.96 4.69 -31.27
N PRO A 619 -28.12 5.25 -31.66
CA PRO A 619 -29.40 4.72 -31.25
C PRO A 619 -29.62 3.32 -31.83
N VAL A 620 -30.31 2.49 -31.06
CA VAL A 620 -30.85 1.21 -31.53
C VAL A 620 -32.36 1.35 -31.61
N TYR A 621 -32.91 1.09 -32.79
CA TYR A 621 -34.35 1.21 -33.04
C TYR A 621 -35.05 -0.15 -32.98
N ALA A 622 -36.37 -0.15 -32.85
CA ALA A 622 -37.15 -1.36 -33.07
C ALA A 622 -36.91 -1.89 -34.49
N GLY A 623 -36.58 -3.17 -34.61
CA GLY A 623 -36.16 -3.83 -35.85
C GLY A 623 -34.65 -3.95 -36.04
N ASP A 624 -33.84 -3.17 -35.30
CA ASP A 624 -32.38 -3.33 -35.33
C ASP A 624 -31.96 -4.63 -34.63
N THR A 625 -30.95 -5.30 -35.17
CA THR A 625 -30.39 -6.53 -34.58
C THR A 625 -29.04 -6.20 -33.98
N ILE A 626 -28.87 -6.52 -32.70
CA ILE A 626 -27.61 -6.33 -31.98
C ILE A 626 -26.83 -7.65 -31.88
N THR A 627 -25.52 -7.56 -32.08
CA THR A 627 -24.54 -8.63 -31.86
C THR A 627 -23.48 -8.12 -30.89
N VAL A 628 -22.95 -9.01 -30.04
CA VAL A 628 -21.95 -8.63 -29.04
C VAL A 628 -20.63 -9.35 -29.31
N TYR A 629 -19.55 -8.58 -29.29
CA TYR A 629 -18.19 -9.08 -29.17
C TYR A 629 -17.70 -8.89 -27.74
N LEU A 630 -17.45 -9.99 -27.06
CA LEU A 630 -16.89 -10.02 -25.71
C LEU A 630 -15.42 -10.43 -25.79
N THR A 631 -14.50 -9.51 -25.52
CA THR A 631 -13.05 -9.74 -25.63
C THR A 631 -12.35 -9.57 -24.29
N ALA A 632 -11.47 -10.51 -23.91
CA ALA A 632 -10.66 -10.41 -22.71
C ALA A 632 -9.69 -9.22 -22.83
N LYS A 633 -9.95 -8.14 -22.08
CA LYS A 633 -9.20 -6.88 -22.16
C LYS A 633 -7.95 -6.91 -21.30
N GLU A 634 -8.06 -7.32 -20.05
CA GLU A 634 -6.97 -7.28 -19.08
C GLU A 634 -7.19 -8.33 -17.98
N LYS A 635 -6.10 -8.83 -17.39
CA LYS A 635 -6.14 -9.70 -16.22
C LYS A 635 -5.45 -9.06 -15.03
N ILE A 636 -6.17 -8.87 -13.93
CA ILE A 636 -5.68 -8.32 -12.67
C ILE A 636 -5.74 -9.41 -11.59
N ASN A 637 -4.64 -9.68 -10.91
CA ASN A 637 -4.55 -10.74 -9.92
C ASN A 637 -4.97 -10.13 -8.60
N ARG A 638 -6.05 -10.64 -8.02
CA ARG A 638 -6.44 -10.23 -6.68
C ARG A 638 -5.96 -11.29 -5.70
N GLY A 639 -5.17 -10.84 -4.73
CA GLY A 639 -4.87 -11.67 -3.57
C GLY A 639 -6.17 -12.07 -2.83
N VAL A 640 -6.12 -13.21 -2.15
CA VAL A 640 -7.27 -13.78 -1.43
C VAL A 640 -7.33 -13.23 0.00
N LYS A 641 -8.54 -12.94 0.51
CA LYS A 641 -8.75 -12.59 1.93
C LYS A 641 -9.90 -13.45 2.49
N GLY A 642 -9.75 -13.93 3.72
CA GLY A 642 -10.78 -14.74 4.37
C GLY A 642 -11.07 -16.06 3.64
N ARG A 643 -12.30 -16.55 3.82
CA ARG A 643 -12.90 -17.72 3.17
C ARG A 643 -13.35 -17.45 1.72
N ASN A 644 -12.47 -16.86 0.92
CA ASN A 644 -12.73 -16.65 -0.51
C ASN A 644 -11.89 -17.63 -1.34
N ILE A 645 -12.47 -18.15 -2.42
CA ILE A 645 -11.72 -18.97 -3.37
C ILE A 645 -10.69 -18.08 -4.08
N PRO A 646 -9.45 -18.55 -4.33
CA PRO A 646 -8.46 -17.78 -5.03
C PRO A 646 -8.95 -17.40 -6.41
N SER A 647 -8.87 -16.12 -6.72
CA SER A 647 -9.51 -15.54 -7.90
C SER A 647 -8.70 -14.35 -8.41
N GLY A 648 -8.96 -13.93 -9.64
CA GLY A 648 -8.49 -12.67 -10.20
C GLY A 648 -9.65 -11.97 -10.91
N VAL A 649 -9.45 -10.71 -11.24
CA VAL A 649 -10.40 -9.94 -12.04
C VAL A 649 -9.97 -10.03 -13.49
N VAL A 650 -10.87 -10.49 -14.36
CA VAL A 650 -10.71 -10.34 -15.80
C VAL A 650 -11.61 -9.19 -16.23
N LYS A 651 -11.01 -8.15 -16.81
CA LYS A 651 -11.73 -7.09 -17.50
C LYS A 651 -12.09 -7.60 -18.89
N TRP A 652 -13.35 -7.48 -19.28
CA TRP A 652 -13.79 -7.83 -20.62
C TRP A 652 -14.31 -6.58 -21.32
N LEU A 653 -13.81 -6.32 -22.52
CA LEU A 653 -14.38 -5.34 -23.42
C LEU A 653 -15.64 -5.94 -24.05
N VAL A 654 -16.75 -5.22 -23.93
CA VAL A 654 -18.05 -5.54 -24.53
C VAL A 654 -18.27 -4.52 -25.64
N GLU A 655 -18.23 -4.96 -26.88
CA GLU A 655 -18.59 -4.15 -28.04
C GLU A 655 -19.92 -4.67 -28.59
N VAL A 656 -20.96 -3.84 -28.52
CA VAL A 656 -22.25 -4.13 -29.13
C VAL A 656 -22.30 -3.42 -30.47
N VAL A 657 -22.56 -4.18 -31.54
CA VAL A 657 -22.74 -3.67 -32.90
C VAL A 657 -24.15 -3.96 -33.39
N ASN A 658 -24.62 -3.18 -34.36
CA ASN A 658 -25.86 -3.47 -35.07
C ASN A 658 -25.61 -4.24 -36.37
N GLN A 659 -26.67 -4.54 -37.14
CA GLN A 659 -26.61 -5.25 -38.42
C GLN A 659 -25.90 -4.47 -39.56
N ARG A 660 -25.50 -3.21 -39.31
CA ARG A 660 -24.76 -2.35 -40.23
C ARG A 660 -23.27 -2.26 -39.85
N ASP A 661 -22.82 -3.11 -38.93
CA ASP A 661 -21.47 -3.11 -38.33
C ASP A 661 -21.11 -1.80 -37.61
N GLU A 662 -22.11 -1.03 -37.18
CA GLU A 662 -21.90 0.19 -36.39
C GLU A 662 -21.86 -0.16 -34.90
N VAL A 663 -20.84 0.33 -34.20
CA VAL A 663 -20.74 0.19 -32.74
C VAL A 663 -21.81 1.07 -32.08
N VAL A 664 -22.73 0.44 -31.35
CA VAL A 664 -23.84 1.12 -30.67
C VAL A 664 -23.55 1.35 -29.19
N CYS A 665 -22.84 0.40 -28.54
CA CYS A 665 -22.49 0.47 -27.13
C CYS A 665 -21.11 -0.16 -26.91
N VAL A 666 -20.28 0.48 -26.09
CA VAL A 666 -19.06 -0.11 -25.55
C VAL A 666 -19.14 -0.08 -24.03
N ALA A 667 -18.64 -1.12 -23.36
CA ALA A 667 -18.46 -1.14 -21.92
C ALA A 667 -17.29 -2.06 -21.55
N THR A 668 -16.67 -1.84 -20.40
CA THR A 668 -15.75 -2.81 -19.79
C THR A 668 -16.42 -3.45 -18.57
N ILE A 669 -16.60 -4.78 -18.57
CA ILE A 669 -17.15 -5.49 -17.41
C ILE A 669 -16.04 -6.09 -16.55
N LEU A 670 -16.23 -6.06 -15.23
CA LEU A 670 -15.31 -6.57 -14.23
C LEU A 670 -15.81 -7.91 -13.69
N THR A 671 -15.15 -8.98 -14.10
CA THR A 671 -15.55 -10.33 -13.73
C THR A 671 -14.53 -10.94 -12.76
N LEU A 672 -14.98 -11.35 -11.58
CA LEU A 672 -14.18 -12.15 -10.66
C LEU A 672 -14.17 -13.60 -11.15
N VAL A 673 -12.99 -14.10 -11.52
CA VAL A 673 -12.78 -15.43 -12.09
C VAL A 673 -11.91 -16.25 -11.15
N ALA A 674 -12.36 -17.46 -10.81
CA ALA A 674 -11.62 -18.40 -9.99
C ALA A 674 -10.32 -18.81 -10.66
N LYS A 675 -9.26 -18.92 -9.84
CA LYS A 675 -8.00 -19.53 -10.20
C LYS A 675 -8.14 -21.04 -10.21
N LYS A 676 -7.36 -21.69 -11.06
CA LYS A 676 -7.30 -23.15 -11.10
C LYS A 676 -6.70 -23.67 -9.80
N SER A 677 -7.43 -24.56 -9.13
CA SER A 677 -6.91 -25.24 -7.95
C SER A 677 -5.77 -26.18 -8.33
N PRO A 678 -4.61 -26.13 -7.64
CA PRO A 678 -3.54 -27.10 -7.84
C PRO A 678 -3.89 -28.47 -7.25
N PHE A 679 -4.87 -28.53 -6.34
CA PHE A 679 -5.32 -29.78 -5.71
C PHE A 679 -6.28 -30.56 -6.60
N ILE A 680 -6.20 -31.88 -6.50
CA ILE A 680 -7.10 -32.80 -7.19
C ILE A 680 -8.57 -32.47 -6.87
N LYS A 681 -9.47 -32.87 -7.77
CA LYS A 681 -10.92 -32.82 -7.51
C LYS A 681 -11.37 -34.08 -6.79
N MET A 682 -12.41 -33.98 -5.97
CA MET A 682 -13.10 -35.13 -5.37
C MET A 682 -13.94 -35.87 -6.42
N ASP A 683 -13.25 -36.49 -7.39
CA ASP A 683 -13.85 -37.31 -8.43
C ASP A 683 -13.47 -38.78 -8.20
N LYS A 684 -14.47 -39.63 -7.93
CA LYS A 684 -14.27 -41.03 -7.58
C LYS A 684 -13.48 -41.80 -8.64
N LYS A 685 -13.75 -41.59 -9.93
CA LYS A 685 -13.08 -42.33 -11.02
C LYS A 685 -11.61 -41.95 -11.11
N LYS A 686 -11.30 -40.64 -10.98
CA LYS A 686 -9.91 -40.16 -10.96
C LYS A 686 -9.15 -40.66 -9.74
N ILE A 687 -9.75 -40.57 -8.55
CA ILE A 687 -9.11 -41.03 -7.31
C ILE A 687 -8.84 -42.54 -7.37
N GLN A 688 -9.80 -43.34 -7.85
CA GLN A 688 -9.60 -44.78 -8.07
C GLN A 688 -8.40 -45.05 -8.99
N LYS A 689 -8.29 -44.32 -10.11
CA LYS A 689 -7.17 -44.49 -11.04
C LYS A 689 -5.82 -44.19 -10.38
N ILE A 690 -5.74 -43.15 -9.55
CA ILE A 690 -4.52 -42.77 -8.82
C ILE A 690 -4.15 -43.87 -7.80
N ILE A 691 -5.11 -44.30 -6.98
CA ILE A 691 -4.90 -45.33 -5.95
C ILE A 691 -4.51 -46.69 -6.56
N ASN A 692 -5.04 -47.04 -7.73
CA ASN A 692 -4.66 -48.27 -8.43
C ASN A 692 -3.17 -48.29 -8.82
N GLY A 693 -2.51 -47.13 -8.95
CA GLY A 693 -1.08 -47.02 -9.21
C GLY A 693 -0.19 -47.25 -7.99
N LEU A 694 -0.75 -47.34 -6.79
CA LEU A 694 -0.01 -47.57 -5.55
C LEU A 694 0.28 -49.06 -5.35
N SER A 695 1.51 -49.43 -5.00
CA SER A 695 1.91 -50.81 -4.69
C SER A 695 2.53 -50.89 -3.29
N GLU A 696 2.64 -52.09 -2.71
CA GLU A 696 3.30 -52.29 -1.40
C GLU A 696 4.77 -51.85 -1.40
N ASN A 697 5.41 -51.88 -2.57
CA ASN A 697 6.82 -51.49 -2.75
C ASN A 697 7.00 -49.98 -3.02
N THR A 698 5.92 -49.21 -3.15
CA THR A 698 6.00 -47.77 -3.40
C THR A 698 6.58 -47.07 -2.16
N LYS A 699 7.71 -46.38 -2.32
CA LYS A 699 8.36 -45.67 -1.21
C LYS A 699 7.83 -44.23 -1.12
N PRO A 700 7.58 -43.71 0.09
CA PRO A 700 7.25 -42.30 0.26
C PRO A 700 8.47 -41.42 -0.05
N GLN A 701 8.24 -40.30 -0.72
CA GLN A 701 9.19 -39.23 -1.00
C GLN A 701 9.58 -38.46 0.28
N TRP A 702 8.70 -38.41 1.28
CA TRP A 702 8.95 -37.85 2.61
C TRP A 702 8.08 -38.53 3.67
N GLY A 703 8.45 -38.42 4.95
CA GLY A 703 7.70 -39.03 6.06
C GLY A 703 7.88 -40.55 6.19
N LYS A 704 7.17 -41.16 7.15
CA LYS A 704 7.40 -42.56 7.57
C LYS A 704 6.30 -43.56 7.16
N MET A 705 5.15 -43.08 6.67
CA MET A 705 4.00 -43.94 6.34
C MET A 705 4.36 -44.97 5.26
N THR A 706 3.92 -46.22 5.43
CA THR A 706 3.90 -47.19 4.33
C THR A 706 2.72 -46.91 3.39
N PRO A 707 2.67 -47.49 2.18
CA PRO A 707 1.52 -47.38 1.28
C PRO A 707 0.18 -47.69 1.96
N GLN A 708 0.15 -48.74 2.79
CA GLN A 708 -1.07 -49.13 3.51
C GLN A 708 -1.44 -48.09 4.58
N HIS A 709 -0.48 -47.63 5.39
CA HIS A 709 -0.76 -46.59 6.40
C HIS A 709 -1.34 -45.32 5.76
N MET A 710 -0.85 -44.91 4.58
CA MET A 710 -1.38 -43.75 3.88
C MET A 710 -2.84 -43.95 3.46
N VAL A 711 -3.18 -45.08 2.85
CA VAL A 711 -4.55 -45.36 2.40
C VAL A 711 -5.51 -45.42 3.57
N GLU A 712 -5.12 -46.11 4.65
CA GLU A 712 -5.94 -46.21 5.87
C GLU A 712 -6.10 -44.89 6.62
N HIS A 713 -5.11 -44.00 6.51
CA HIS A 713 -5.18 -42.64 7.05
C HIS A 713 -6.18 -41.78 6.26
N LEU A 714 -6.17 -41.87 4.93
CA LEU A 714 -7.13 -41.17 4.07
C LEU A 714 -8.56 -41.70 4.29
N GLU A 715 -8.73 -43.02 4.42
CA GLU A 715 -10.00 -43.66 4.75
C GLU A 715 -10.59 -43.13 6.06
N MET A 716 -9.78 -43.12 7.13
CA MET A 716 -10.26 -42.60 8.41
C MET A 716 -10.62 -41.13 8.35
N THR A 717 -9.88 -40.34 7.59
CA THR A 717 -10.20 -38.92 7.42
C THR A 717 -11.56 -38.72 6.75
N LEU A 718 -11.93 -39.56 5.76
CA LEU A 718 -13.27 -39.56 5.16
C LEU A 718 -14.35 -39.95 6.19
N LYS A 719 -14.08 -40.98 6.98
CA LYS A 719 -14.95 -41.45 8.07
C LYS A 719 -15.24 -40.36 9.12
N TYR A 720 -14.22 -39.64 9.58
CA TYR A 720 -14.40 -38.47 10.44
C TYR A 720 -15.26 -37.39 9.80
N SER A 721 -15.14 -37.19 8.47
CA SER A 721 -15.91 -36.16 7.77
C SER A 721 -17.41 -36.45 7.65
N VAL A 722 -17.85 -37.66 8.01
CA VAL A 722 -19.27 -38.04 8.09
C VAL A 722 -19.70 -38.36 9.53
N GLY A 723 -18.83 -38.11 10.52
CA GLY A 723 -19.11 -38.33 11.94
C GLY A 723 -19.02 -39.78 12.40
N GLN A 724 -18.30 -40.65 11.67
CA GLN A 724 -18.24 -42.09 11.99
C GLN A 724 -16.81 -42.65 12.01
N PRO A 725 -16.06 -42.51 13.13
CA PRO A 725 -16.48 -41.93 14.40
C PRO A 725 -16.41 -40.39 14.39
N GLU A 726 -17.04 -39.76 15.37
CA GLU A 726 -16.91 -38.33 15.61
C GLU A 726 -15.54 -38.04 16.27
N ALA A 727 -14.91 -36.92 15.90
CA ALA A 727 -13.66 -36.52 16.53
C ALA A 727 -13.90 -36.09 17.98
N GLU A 728 -13.05 -36.51 18.91
CA GLU A 728 -13.25 -36.24 20.34
C GLU A 728 -13.07 -34.75 20.70
N LYS A 729 -12.12 -34.07 20.05
CA LYS A 729 -11.84 -32.64 20.27
C LYS A 729 -11.06 -32.00 19.12
N CYS A 730 -11.08 -30.67 19.08
CA CYS A 730 -10.13 -29.88 18.31
C CYS A 730 -8.92 -29.50 19.18
N TYR A 731 -7.71 -29.58 18.61
CA TYR A 731 -6.45 -29.24 19.27
C TYR A 731 -5.97 -27.81 18.98
N THR A 732 -6.68 -27.09 18.12
CA THR A 732 -6.36 -25.69 17.79
C THR A 732 -7.16 -24.77 18.72
N GLU A 733 -6.47 -23.83 19.36
CA GLU A 733 -7.08 -22.82 20.24
C GLU A 733 -8.13 -21.99 19.49
N GLU A 734 -9.20 -21.61 20.20
CA GLU A 734 -10.38 -20.95 19.61
C GLU A 734 -10.02 -19.65 18.87
N GLU A 735 -9.10 -18.86 19.42
CA GLU A 735 -8.59 -17.62 18.81
C GLU A 735 -7.85 -17.80 17.48
N HIS A 736 -7.45 -19.03 17.14
CA HIS A 736 -6.74 -19.35 15.90
C HIS A 736 -7.61 -20.09 14.89
N LEU A 737 -8.77 -20.63 15.29
CA LEU A 737 -9.62 -21.46 14.43
C LEU A 737 -10.00 -20.78 13.12
N GLU A 738 -10.39 -19.50 13.17
CA GLU A 738 -10.76 -18.74 11.96
C GLU A 738 -9.62 -18.71 10.93
N LYS A 739 -8.39 -18.44 11.38
CA LYS A 739 -7.20 -18.40 10.52
C LYS A 739 -6.89 -19.77 9.91
N TYR A 740 -7.08 -20.84 10.67
CA TYR A 740 -6.87 -22.21 10.19
C TYR A 740 -7.95 -22.59 9.17
N GLN A 741 -9.22 -22.32 9.44
CA GLN A 741 -10.31 -22.57 8.50
C GLN A 741 -10.15 -21.77 7.20
N ASP A 742 -9.77 -20.48 7.30
CA ASP A 742 -9.41 -19.64 6.15
C ASP A 742 -8.31 -20.25 5.28
N SER A 743 -7.40 -21.02 5.88
CA SER A 743 -6.32 -21.68 5.14
C SER A 743 -6.81 -22.77 4.19
N LEU A 744 -7.99 -23.36 4.44
CA LEU A 744 -8.61 -24.37 3.57
C LEU A 744 -9.02 -23.77 2.22
N TYR A 745 -9.39 -22.49 2.19
CA TYR A 745 -9.75 -21.79 0.97
C TYR A 745 -8.52 -21.36 0.14
N LYS A 746 -7.30 -21.39 0.69
CA LYS A 746 -6.09 -20.92 0.00
C LYS A 746 -5.46 -22.02 -0.84
N HIS A 747 -4.80 -21.68 -1.95
CA HIS A 747 -4.04 -22.65 -2.77
C HIS A 747 -2.65 -22.99 -2.20
N HIS A 748 -2.44 -22.89 -0.89
CA HIS A 748 -1.21 -23.32 -0.23
C HIS A 748 -1.23 -24.82 0.02
N LYS A 749 -0.14 -25.50 -0.38
CA LYS A 749 0.09 -26.91 -0.06
C LYS A 749 0.14 -27.11 1.46
N MET A 750 -0.26 -28.30 1.91
CA MET A 750 -0.02 -28.70 3.30
C MET A 750 1.48 -28.81 3.57
N PRO A 751 1.95 -28.42 4.76
CA PRO A 751 3.35 -28.53 5.13
C PRO A 751 3.81 -29.99 5.09
N LYS A 752 5.06 -30.21 4.69
CA LYS A 752 5.72 -31.52 4.81
C LYS A 752 6.12 -31.76 6.26
N GLU A 753 6.17 -33.03 6.66
CA GLU A 753 6.62 -33.45 7.99
C GLU A 753 5.84 -32.82 9.15
N PHE A 754 4.55 -32.56 8.93
CA PHE A 754 3.67 -32.03 9.97
C PHE A 754 3.51 -33.05 11.10
N ASN A 755 3.91 -32.67 12.32
CA ASN A 755 3.71 -33.50 13.50
C ASN A 755 2.30 -33.26 14.05
N ALA A 756 1.37 -34.16 13.76
CA ALA A 756 -0.01 -34.00 14.17
C ALA A 756 -0.16 -34.18 15.69
N PRO A 757 -0.86 -33.27 16.40
CA PRO A 757 -0.94 -33.26 17.86
C PRO A 757 -1.69 -34.46 18.47
N PHE A 758 -2.39 -35.23 17.63
CA PHE A 758 -3.10 -36.45 18.03
C PHE A 758 -2.30 -37.75 17.79
N LEU A 759 -1.09 -37.66 17.23
CA LEU A 759 -0.19 -38.82 17.09
C LEU A 759 0.67 -39.00 18.36
N PRO A 760 1.13 -40.23 18.65
CA PRO A 760 2.04 -40.49 19.76
C PRO A 760 3.32 -39.64 19.71
N ALA A 761 3.75 -39.13 20.87
CA ALA A 761 4.91 -38.23 20.97
C ALA A 761 6.24 -38.89 20.56
N ASP A 762 6.31 -40.23 20.54
CA ASP A 762 7.47 -41.01 20.07
C ASP A 762 7.54 -41.12 18.54
N GLY A 763 6.54 -40.61 17.82
CA GLY A 763 6.47 -40.63 16.36
C GLY A 763 6.22 -42.01 15.77
N SER A 764 5.68 -42.94 16.56
CA SER A 764 5.18 -44.24 16.09
C SER A 764 3.95 -44.06 15.18
N LEU A 765 3.81 -44.97 14.21
CA LEU A 765 2.63 -44.98 13.33
C LEU A 765 1.49 -45.76 14.00
N PRO A 766 0.22 -45.38 13.74
CA PRO A 766 -0.93 -46.16 14.19
C PRO A 766 -0.90 -47.59 13.67
N GLU A 767 -1.45 -48.54 14.43
CA GLU A 767 -1.62 -49.92 13.97
C GLU A 767 -2.50 -49.98 12.70
N LEU A 768 -2.12 -50.86 11.77
CA LEU A 768 -2.87 -51.12 10.55
C LEU A 768 -4.17 -51.87 10.87
N ARG A 769 -5.28 -51.40 10.31
CA ARG A 769 -6.65 -51.90 10.51
C ARG A 769 -7.02 -52.98 9.50
N HIS A 770 -6.45 -52.93 8.30
CA HIS A 770 -6.73 -53.92 7.26
C HIS A 770 -5.62 -54.96 7.14
N LYS A 771 -5.99 -56.12 6.59
CA LYS A 771 -5.07 -57.25 6.45
C LYS A 771 -3.92 -56.97 5.47
N ASN A 772 -4.16 -56.18 4.44
CA ASN A 772 -3.20 -55.84 3.39
C ASN A 772 -3.60 -54.57 2.64
N LEU A 773 -2.73 -54.09 1.76
CA LEU A 773 -2.93 -52.86 0.99
C LEU A 773 -4.19 -52.92 0.12
N ASP A 774 -4.47 -54.05 -0.55
CA ASP A 774 -5.63 -54.14 -1.44
C ASP A 774 -6.96 -54.01 -0.69
N LYS A 775 -7.05 -54.60 0.51
CA LYS A 775 -8.22 -54.41 1.39
C LYS A 775 -8.35 -52.98 1.90
N ALA A 776 -7.22 -52.32 2.20
CA ALA A 776 -7.25 -50.90 2.54
C ALA A 776 -7.75 -50.03 1.37
N LYS A 777 -7.36 -50.34 0.13
CA LYS A 777 -7.84 -49.61 -1.06
C LYS A 777 -9.33 -49.78 -1.28
N ASP A 778 -9.84 -51.01 -1.15
CA ASP A 778 -11.28 -51.30 -1.26
C ASP A 778 -12.08 -50.47 -0.23
N ALA A 779 -11.66 -50.51 1.05
CA ALA A 779 -12.30 -49.79 2.13
C ALA A 779 -12.24 -48.26 1.97
N PHE A 780 -11.10 -47.73 1.50
CA PHE A 780 -10.96 -46.31 1.17
C PHE A 780 -11.96 -45.86 0.09
N MET A 781 -12.13 -46.66 -0.96
CA MET A 781 -13.05 -46.34 -2.05
C MET A 781 -14.52 -46.46 -1.65
N GLU A 782 -14.83 -47.36 -0.71
CA GLU A 782 -16.15 -47.45 -0.06
C GLU A 782 -16.42 -46.22 0.81
N ALA A 783 -15.48 -45.83 1.67
CA ALA A 783 -15.60 -44.62 2.49
C ALA A 783 -15.74 -43.35 1.64
N LEU A 784 -15.06 -43.27 0.49
CA LEU A 784 -15.21 -42.17 -0.45
C LEU A 784 -16.61 -42.13 -1.08
N GLN A 785 -17.19 -43.29 -1.38
CA GLN A 785 -18.56 -43.39 -1.88
C GLN A 785 -19.56 -42.97 -0.81
N GLU A 786 -19.37 -43.43 0.42
CA GLU A 786 -20.19 -43.07 1.57
C GLU A 786 -20.17 -41.56 1.81
N TYR A 787 -19.00 -40.93 1.84
CA TYR A 787 -18.85 -39.48 1.93
C TYR A 787 -19.67 -38.73 0.87
N ILE A 788 -19.61 -39.18 -0.39
CA ILE A 788 -20.35 -38.55 -1.50
C ILE A 788 -21.86 -38.67 -1.31
N VAL A 789 -22.35 -39.84 -0.86
CA VAL A 789 -23.78 -40.08 -0.62
C VAL A 789 -24.26 -39.31 0.60
N TYR A 790 -23.53 -39.39 1.71
CA TYR A 790 -23.86 -38.73 2.96
C TYR A 790 -24.10 -37.23 2.77
N TYR A 791 -23.19 -36.51 2.10
CA TYR A 791 -23.32 -35.06 1.88
C TYR A 791 -24.25 -34.68 0.71
N LYS A 792 -24.75 -35.66 -0.04
CA LYS A 792 -25.88 -35.45 -0.96
C LYS A 792 -27.19 -35.44 -0.18
N GLU A 793 -27.32 -36.30 0.82
CA GLU A 793 -28.51 -36.43 1.67
C GLU A 793 -28.52 -35.40 2.81
N ASN A 794 -27.34 -35.00 3.29
CA ASN A 794 -27.14 -34.09 4.43
C ASN A 794 -26.28 -32.88 4.03
N PRO A 795 -26.77 -31.98 3.15
CA PRO A 795 -25.95 -30.91 2.56
C PRO A 795 -25.45 -29.86 3.57
N PHE A 796 -26.08 -29.76 4.74
CA PHE A 796 -25.76 -28.80 5.80
C PHE A 796 -25.14 -29.43 7.05
N ALA A 797 -24.83 -30.74 7.01
CA ALA A 797 -24.17 -31.39 8.13
C ALA A 797 -22.78 -30.77 8.37
N GLU A 798 -22.42 -30.67 9.65
CA GLU A 798 -21.10 -30.24 10.10
C GLU A 798 -20.52 -31.29 11.04
N HIS A 799 -19.21 -31.52 10.92
CA HIS A 799 -18.49 -32.49 11.73
C HIS A 799 -17.18 -31.92 12.23
N LEU A 800 -16.79 -32.31 13.44
CA LEU A 800 -15.58 -31.81 14.09
C LEU A 800 -14.32 -32.35 13.42
N ASN A 801 -13.36 -31.48 13.17
CA ASN A 801 -12.01 -31.80 12.73
C ASN A 801 -10.98 -31.48 13.84
N PHE A 802 -10.00 -32.37 14.00
CA PHE A 802 -8.95 -32.26 15.01
C PHE A 802 -8.12 -30.97 14.97
N VAL A 803 -8.02 -30.31 13.81
CA VAL A 803 -7.20 -29.10 13.62
C VAL A 803 -8.05 -27.90 13.23
N PHE A 804 -9.05 -28.09 12.38
CA PHE A 804 -9.81 -26.99 11.78
C PHE A 804 -11.15 -26.71 12.49
N GLY A 805 -11.45 -27.38 13.60
CA GLY A 805 -12.70 -27.20 14.34
C GLY A 805 -13.90 -27.75 13.57
N MET A 806 -15.07 -27.15 13.75
CA MET A 806 -16.30 -27.59 13.08
C MET A 806 -16.25 -27.26 11.59
N LEU A 807 -16.42 -28.26 10.73
CA LEU A 807 -16.37 -28.11 9.27
C LEU A 807 -17.67 -28.55 8.62
N ASN A 808 -18.20 -27.72 7.73
CA ASN A 808 -19.28 -28.07 6.84
C ASN A 808 -18.78 -28.85 5.61
N LYS A 809 -19.71 -29.28 4.75
CA LYS A 809 -19.43 -29.98 3.49
C LYS A 809 -18.33 -29.34 2.65
N GLU A 810 -18.41 -28.02 2.43
CA GLU A 810 -17.47 -27.29 1.56
C GLU A 810 -16.06 -27.35 2.15
N MET A 811 -15.94 -27.06 3.44
CA MET A 811 -14.65 -27.09 4.13
C MET A 811 -14.04 -28.50 4.17
N TRP A 812 -14.85 -29.54 4.39
CA TRP A 812 -14.40 -30.92 4.28
C TRP A 812 -13.94 -31.26 2.87
N GLU A 813 -14.66 -30.83 1.83
CA GLU A 813 -14.23 -31.04 0.45
C GLU A 813 -12.88 -30.35 0.17
N LEU A 814 -12.72 -29.09 0.61
CA LEU A 814 -11.46 -28.34 0.47
C LEU A 814 -10.31 -29.02 1.22
N LEU A 815 -10.57 -29.51 2.44
CA LEU A 815 -9.60 -30.26 3.22
C LEU A 815 -9.19 -31.56 2.53
N HIS A 816 -10.16 -32.39 2.10
CA HIS A 816 -9.88 -33.67 1.44
C HIS A 816 -9.08 -33.47 0.16
N ARG A 817 -9.41 -32.46 -0.65
CA ARG A 817 -8.65 -32.16 -1.88
C ARG A 817 -7.19 -31.86 -1.57
N LYS A 818 -6.93 -31.01 -0.57
CA LYS A 818 -5.55 -30.70 -0.14
C LYS A 818 -4.84 -31.91 0.44
N HIS A 819 -5.53 -32.62 1.31
CA HIS A 819 -4.99 -33.75 2.06
C HIS A 819 -4.64 -34.93 1.14
N PHE A 820 -5.53 -35.27 0.22
CA PHE A 820 -5.29 -36.33 -0.76
C PHE A 820 -4.17 -35.94 -1.71
N THR A 821 -4.16 -34.69 -2.19
CA THR A 821 -3.06 -34.19 -3.03
C THR A 821 -1.72 -34.31 -2.31
N HIS A 822 -1.65 -33.91 -1.03
CA HIS A 822 -0.42 -34.03 -0.23
C HIS A 822 0.09 -35.47 -0.17
N HIS A 823 -0.77 -36.44 0.15
CA HIS A 823 -0.37 -37.83 0.26
C HIS A 823 -0.13 -38.50 -1.11
N PHE A 824 -0.82 -38.11 -2.16
CA PHE A 824 -0.54 -38.61 -3.50
C PHE A 824 0.81 -38.10 -4.03
N GLU A 825 1.15 -36.84 -3.79
CA GLU A 825 2.51 -36.31 -4.06
C GLU A 825 3.55 -37.02 -3.16
N GLN A 826 3.22 -37.34 -1.91
CA GLN A 826 4.10 -38.08 -0.99
C GLN A 826 4.51 -39.43 -1.56
N PHE A 827 3.63 -40.11 -2.30
CA PHE A 827 3.93 -41.41 -2.91
C PHE A 827 4.20 -41.33 -4.42
N GLY A 828 4.38 -40.13 -4.97
CA GLY A 828 4.68 -39.93 -6.39
C GLY A 828 3.59 -40.43 -7.35
N LEU A 829 2.32 -40.38 -6.93
CA LEU A 829 1.18 -40.87 -7.73
C LEU A 829 0.59 -39.81 -8.67
N ILE A 830 0.94 -38.53 -8.49
CA ILE A 830 0.47 -37.38 -9.28
C ILE A 830 1.59 -36.39 -9.58
#